data_AF-A0A2R7Y451-F1
#
_entry.id   AF-A0A2R7Y451-F1
#
_cell.length_a   1.000
_cell.length_b   1.000
_cell.length_c   1.000
_cell.angle_alpha   90.00
_cell.angle_beta   90.00
_cell.angle_gamma   90.00
#
_symmetry.space_group_name_H-M   'P 1'
#
loop_
_entity.id
_entity.type
_entity.pdbx_description
1 polymer ?
#
loop_
_entity_poly.entity_id
_entity_poly.type
_entity_poly.pdbx_seq_one_letter_code
_entity_poly.pdbx_strand_id
1 'polypeptide(L)'
;MVDLYVKVSTVFGAEPQKIDVAPVIEVTPIQTANVNPDGTSKNIEVNFYGFKPSDSITSVTFTGPTTESFSVTVNVGSDGSASTTIPLKDITGYGLPRGTYTVSCTPGTTDMASAKPGSLTIVPQAIIIPAEGNGRCDGVVCESYQIMITGYGFDPKVSVTRIDLLNLNFTKVVYSNTSVNVATNDYGYFIAAKLFKTNMSAGLYIPIVYTAPTSKTVSNTSDNIGVATKSSVVISQSAIYNTLGTKASVTATSFVNGTWQYVEKYSTMSYTLSEVLRIDFTESGKNYRLAANLEPAGIRFTLYNITPAVPVTLNTTLVLTTWNDTIKAYIANYSFSITPTPAYGPGVAGGGYKYWATFYNYSNMILLRLKVNDFVVTYANLSIVYSNVDTGVTKSFYYEYPANLSIVAGAASVTVPKFTDADIKWKITWSMNLPSGGTTYTATLTVTGQPLKGPVDEFRNVGYIVRPILVVIASTGVLLPEQKVTIAAYGYGPGASYYPGYNTLYVYWEKVRLLTTVPLGNDGNATFVITIPGDASFGIHYIYGVDSWKPLPYEYTLSIVVGAKAYWAIPPALPEKPEVSAGYNNTRLEVCPCPGVYSGVGYCDKCVTYIAECDYLGDYIDVTVSGLSPGETLTVRFGDIVVKTVKANSSVETIRFVVPTVPAGSYPISVIGSVSGTIDVTDFMFINKTTNTKQIKHGILLEVVPKILLLDLEKDVLPILVGPGFVRVIGTGFKPGIAVRAVLFNDTDAAYMLNMQVQSWSADARGVLKSPFTEKAGIYVPALEPGAYEVSLAYVEGTKTKVSKAGLVYVINNVSIVTTKYDLNNAESRISNKVDSAIANISSKIDSATTTISSAVTSLQDLISSKLDSIASDLKTTLNLVSDKITGISDKVDTVLKQLDSTSKTLSGVANDVSSIKSDVSSIRSDVSKVSGALSDLKSSIDAIKSATDNIPGIKNSIATLSDTVNKLTPTIEQLRADITGLKTDVASVKNDVASVKTDVSSVKNVVSGLEGSIKSAIDASKAEVGGKVDSLSIAVYIAVIFALLSFIMSLLVYFSMRKAVATK
;
A
#
# COMPACT_ATOMS: atom_id res chain seq x y z
N MET A 1 22.02 -22.08 -9.84
CA MET A 1 21.22 -22.86 -10.78
C MET A 1 21.16 -24.28 -10.25
N VAL A 2 20.01 -24.65 -9.70
CA VAL A 2 19.69 -26.04 -9.37
C VAL A 2 18.98 -26.57 -10.59
N ASP A 3 19.60 -27.52 -11.28
CA ASP A 3 19.05 -28.06 -12.52
C ASP A 3 17.98 -29.10 -12.15
N LEU A 4 16.71 -28.69 -12.12
CA LEU A 4 15.58 -29.59 -11.92
C LEU A 4 15.08 -30.06 -13.29
N TYR A 5 15.32 -31.34 -13.61
CA TYR A 5 14.86 -31.94 -14.86
C TYR A 5 13.41 -32.42 -14.69
N VAL A 6 12.45 -31.60 -15.13
CA VAL A 6 11.03 -32.00 -15.15
C VAL A 6 10.73 -32.71 -16.47
N LYS A 7 10.34 -33.98 -16.40
CA LYS A 7 9.93 -34.76 -17.59
C LYS A 7 8.48 -34.39 -17.95
N VAL A 8 8.28 -33.40 -18.80
CA VAL A 8 6.96 -33.07 -19.35
C VAL A 8 6.66 -34.06 -20.47
N SER A 9 5.76 -35.01 -20.23
CA SER A 9 5.32 -35.97 -21.25
C SER A 9 4.30 -35.31 -22.17
N THR A 10 4.72 -34.90 -23.37
CA THR A 10 3.82 -34.75 -24.52
C THR A 10 3.95 -35.97 -25.43
N VAL A 11 2.92 -36.20 -26.25
CA VAL A 11 2.67 -37.45 -27.02
C VAL A 11 3.73 -37.78 -28.08
N PHE A 12 4.74 -36.93 -28.27
CA PHE A 12 5.87 -37.18 -29.19
C PHE A 12 7.18 -36.82 -28.48
N GLY A 13 8.05 -37.83 -28.27
CA GLY A 13 9.37 -37.83 -27.63
C GLY A 13 9.95 -36.51 -27.10
N ALA A 14 10.25 -36.45 -25.80
CA ALA A 14 10.81 -35.27 -25.14
C ALA A 14 12.30 -35.42 -24.81
N GLU A 15 13.11 -34.42 -25.21
CA GLU A 15 14.39 -34.13 -24.56
C GLU A 15 14.15 -33.40 -23.21
N PRO A 16 15.03 -33.58 -22.20
CA PRO A 16 14.89 -32.89 -20.93
C PRO A 16 15.04 -31.37 -21.12
N GLN A 17 13.99 -30.59 -20.80
CA GLN A 17 14.11 -29.14 -20.74
C GLN A 17 14.61 -28.71 -19.36
N LYS A 18 15.63 -27.86 -19.36
CA LYS A 18 16.18 -27.23 -18.16
C LYS A 18 15.25 -26.09 -17.73
N ILE A 19 14.71 -26.17 -16.52
CA ILE A 19 13.90 -25.10 -15.92
C ILE A 19 14.73 -24.45 -14.82
N ASP A 20 15.07 -23.17 -15.00
CA ASP A 20 15.75 -22.40 -13.97
C ASP A 20 14.74 -21.98 -12.90
N VAL A 21 14.88 -22.52 -11.69
CA VAL A 21 14.08 -22.13 -10.53
C VAL A 21 14.74 -20.92 -9.87
N ALA A 22 14.05 -19.79 -9.84
CA ALA A 22 14.50 -18.59 -9.13
C ALA A 22 14.38 -18.79 -7.61
N PRO A 23 15.36 -18.35 -6.80
CA PRO A 23 15.26 -18.41 -5.34
C PRO A 23 14.08 -17.56 -4.84
N VAL A 24 13.34 -18.07 -3.86
CA VAL A 24 12.23 -17.37 -3.22
C VAL A 24 12.44 -17.34 -1.72
N ILE A 25 12.18 -16.18 -1.11
CA ILE A 25 12.20 -16.00 0.33
C ILE A 25 10.77 -15.73 0.79
N GLU A 26 10.30 -16.50 1.76
CA GLU A 26 9.00 -16.30 2.41
C GLU A 26 9.17 -15.97 3.89
N VAL A 27 8.34 -15.07 4.41
CA VAL A 27 8.39 -14.63 5.80
C VAL A 27 7.04 -14.82 6.45
N THR A 28 6.99 -15.50 7.60
CA THR A 28 5.75 -15.77 8.35
C THR A 28 5.89 -15.33 9.81
N PRO A 29 4.95 -14.51 10.33
CA PRO A 29 3.89 -13.80 9.61
C PRO A 29 4.43 -12.62 8.77
N ILE A 30 3.73 -12.28 7.68
CA ILE A 30 4.06 -11.13 6.82
C ILE A 30 3.86 -9.77 7.50
N GLN A 31 3.13 -9.72 8.62
CA GLN A 31 2.93 -8.52 9.42
C GLN A 31 2.98 -8.87 10.91
N THR A 32 3.78 -8.14 11.69
CA THR A 32 3.88 -8.35 13.14
C THR A 32 4.52 -7.16 13.87
N ALA A 33 4.36 -7.11 15.19
CA ALA A 33 5.18 -6.25 16.05
C ALA A 33 6.52 -6.92 16.40
N ASN A 34 7.47 -6.13 16.90
CA ASN A 34 8.79 -6.62 17.34
C ASN A 34 8.75 -7.47 18.61
N VAL A 35 7.72 -7.30 19.45
CA VAL A 35 7.63 -7.93 20.78
C VAL A 35 6.24 -8.52 21.03
N ASN A 36 6.17 -9.51 21.93
CA ASN A 36 4.93 -10.04 22.48
C ASN A 36 4.34 -9.07 23.53
N PRO A 37 3.08 -9.25 23.97
CA PRO A 37 2.46 -8.39 24.99
C PRO A 37 3.21 -8.30 26.33
N ASP A 38 4.04 -9.30 26.64
CA ASP A 38 4.90 -9.36 27.82
C ASP A 38 6.28 -8.68 27.62
N GLY A 39 6.56 -8.14 26.43
CA GLY A 39 7.82 -7.47 26.09
C GLY A 39 8.96 -8.40 25.64
N THR A 40 8.71 -9.71 25.55
CA THR A 40 9.67 -10.67 24.96
C THR A 40 9.75 -10.50 23.45
N SER A 41 10.90 -10.86 22.85
CA SER A 41 11.11 -10.75 21.40
C SER A 41 10.10 -11.62 20.66
N LYS A 42 9.51 -11.09 19.59
CA LYS A 42 8.62 -11.85 18.72
C LYS A 42 9.43 -12.47 17.59
N ASN A 43 9.21 -13.75 17.37
CA ASN A 43 9.92 -14.52 16.35
C ASN A 43 9.18 -14.48 15.02
N ILE A 44 9.94 -14.37 13.93
CA ILE A 44 9.47 -14.64 12.57
C ILE A 44 10.18 -15.88 12.02
N GLU A 45 9.51 -16.58 11.13
CA GLU A 45 10.11 -17.67 10.35
C GLU A 45 10.45 -17.14 8.96
N VAL A 46 11.69 -17.33 8.52
CA VAL A 46 12.16 -17.00 7.18
C VAL A 46 12.52 -18.29 6.47
N ASN A 47 11.72 -18.61 5.45
CA ASN A 47 11.85 -19.80 4.63
C ASN A 47 12.53 -19.45 3.30
N PHE A 48 13.43 -20.31 2.88
CA PHE A 48 14.24 -20.17 1.68
C PHE A 48 13.93 -21.34 0.75
N TYR A 49 13.55 -21.07 -0.49
CA TYR A 49 13.22 -22.10 -1.48
C TYR A 49 13.97 -21.86 -2.79
N GLY A 50 14.37 -22.93 -3.47
CA GLY A 50 15.07 -22.85 -4.76
C GLY A 50 16.55 -22.43 -4.64
N PHE A 51 17.15 -22.59 -3.46
CA PHE A 51 18.57 -22.34 -3.21
C PHE A 51 19.41 -23.55 -3.62
N LYS A 52 20.71 -23.34 -3.91
CA LYS A 52 21.61 -24.45 -4.25
C LYS A 52 21.74 -25.42 -3.06
N PRO A 53 21.57 -26.74 -3.26
CA PRO A 53 21.82 -27.73 -2.22
C PRO A 53 23.22 -27.60 -1.62
N SER A 54 23.33 -27.76 -0.30
CA SER A 54 24.57 -27.60 0.47
C SER A 54 25.16 -26.19 0.51
N ASP A 55 24.45 -25.18 0.00
CA ASP A 55 24.81 -23.78 0.19
C ASP A 55 24.59 -23.34 1.65
N SER A 56 25.24 -22.25 2.06
CA SER A 56 25.10 -21.71 3.42
C SER A 56 24.62 -20.27 3.38
N ILE A 57 23.53 -19.99 4.09
CA ILE A 57 22.97 -18.64 4.26
C ILE A 57 23.58 -18.06 5.54
N THR A 58 24.27 -16.93 5.39
CA THR A 58 25.09 -16.32 6.45
C THR A 58 24.46 -15.07 7.08
N SER A 59 23.53 -14.43 6.37
CA SER A 59 22.76 -13.32 6.91
C SER A 59 21.40 -13.19 6.22
N VAL A 60 20.45 -12.62 6.94
CA VAL A 60 19.17 -12.12 6.41
C VAL A 60 19.17 -10.60 6.54
N THR A 61 18.88 -9.91 5.44
CA THR A 61 18.91 -8.45 5.35
C THR A 61 17.49 -7.92 5.20
N PHE A 62 17.15 -6.93 6.03
CA PHE A 62 15.87 -6.25 6.03
C PHE A 62 16.09 -4.85 5.46
N THR A 63 15.59 -4.57 4.27
CA THR A 63 15.72 -3.27 3.60
C THR A 63 14.37 -2.56 3.58
N GLY A 64 14.27 -1.45 4.31
CA GLY A 64 13.05 -0.66 4.43
C GLY A 64 13.33 0.76 4.93
N PRO A 65 12.57 1.29 5.92
CA PRO A 65 12.87 2.57 6.58
C PRO A 65 14.31 2.64 7.15
N THR A 66 14.82 1.50 7.59
CA THR A 66 16.22 1.26 7.92
C THR A 66 16.70 0.02 7.16
N THR A 67 18.01 -0.13 6.99
CA THR A 67 18.60 -1.34 6.42
C THR A 67 19.43 -2.02 7.49
N GLU A 68 18.99 -3.18 7.94
CA GLU A 68 19.63 -3.95 9.01
C GLU A 68 19.84 -5.40 8.55
N SER A 69 20.82 -6.08 9.13
CA SER A 69 21.10 -7.48 8.81
C SER A 69 21.24 -8.30 10.08
N PHE A 70 20.66 -9.50 10.08
CA PHE A 70 20.79 -10.47 11.15
C PHE A 70 21.64 -11.64 10.68
N SER A 71 22.72 -11.92 11.41
CA SER A 71 23.59 -13.05 11.10
C SER A 71 22.86 -14.36 11.40
N VAL A 72 22.87 -15.27 10.43
CA VAL A 72 22.32 -16.62 10.56
C VAL A 72 23.35 -17.63 10.08
N THR A 73 23.17 -18.90 10.43
CA THR A 73 23.98 -19.97 9.85
C THR A 73 23.06 -21.14 9.58
N VAL A 74 22.54 -21.18 8.35
CA VAL A 74 21.60 -22.22 7.91
C VAL A 74 22.12 -22.85 6.64
N ASN A 75 22.23 -24.18 6.66
CA ASN A 75 22.62 -24.96 5.51
C ASN A 75 21.38 -25.35 4.71
N VAL A 76 21.47 -25.20 3.40
CA VAL A 76 20.38 -25.54 2.46
C VAL A 76 20.34 -27.06 2.27
N GLY A 77 19.16 -27.64 2.45
CA GLY A 77 18.89 -29.07 2.29
C GLY A 77 19.10 -29.56 0.86
N SER A 78 19.09 -30.89 0.68
CA SER A 78 19.22 -31.53 -0.63
C SER A 78 18.07 -31.21 -1.59
N ASP A 79 16.93 -30.78 -1.06
CA ASP A 79 15.74 -30.32 -1.79
C ASP A 79 15.81 -28.82 -2.17
N GLY A 80 16.88 -28.11 -1.81
CA GLY A 80 17.04 -26.69 -2.07
C GLY A 80 16.24 -25.78 -1.12
N SER A 81 15.76 -26.32 0.00
CA SER A 81 15.03 -25.57 1.02
C SER A 81 15.85 -25.35 2.30
N ALA A 82 15.54 -24.27 3.02
CA ALA A 82 16.07 -23.96 4.34
C ALA A 82 15.06 -23.10 5.13
N SER A 83 15.14 -23.12 6.45
CA SER A 83 14.35 -22.24 7.32
C SER A 83 15.21 -21.73 8.47
N THR A 84 14.93 -20.51 8.92
CA THR A 84 15.51 -19.93 10.13
C THR A 84 14.46 -19.15 10.92
N THR A 85 14.59 -19.17 12.23
CA THR A 85 13.78 -18.33 13.13
C THR A 85 14.58 -17.10 13.54
N ILE A 86 14.03 -15.91 13.31
CA ILE A 86 14.67 -14.65 13.68
C ILE A 86 13.88 -13.95 14.79
N PRO A 87 14.48 -13.76 15.99
CA PRO A 87 13.90 -12.92 17.02
C PRO A 87 14.01 -11.44 16.62
N LEU A 88 12.89 -10.80 16.29
CA LEU A 88 12.87 -9.45 15.70
C LEU A 88 13.57 -8.41 16.55
N LYS A 89 13.38 -8.43 17.88
CA LYS A 89 14.02 -7.49 18.81
C LYS A 89 15.55 -7.54 18.71
N ASP A 90 16.12 -8.70 18.45
CA ASP A 90 17.57 -8.93 18.52
C ASP A 90 18.30 -8.46 17.26
N ILE A 91 17.57 -8.12 16.19
CA ILE A 91 18.15 -7.56 14.96
C ILE A 91 18.97 -6.29 15.27
N THR A 92 18.49 -5.45 16.19
CA THR A 92 19.13 -4.20 16.59
C THR A 92 19.25 -4.05 18.12
N GLY A 93 18.76 -5.04 18.88
CA GLY A 93 18.47 -4.94 20.32
C GLY A 93 17.14 -4.25 20.66
N TYR A 94 16.55 -3.52 19.70
CA TYR A 94 15.27 -2.80 19.85
C TYR A 94 14.21 -3.22 18.82
N GLY A 95 14.57 -4.05 17.85
CA GLY A 95 13.75 -4.41 16.71
C GLY A 95 13.86 -3.44 15.54
N LEU A 96 12.92 -3.56 14.60
CA LEU A 96 12.86 -2.74 13.40
C LEU A 96 11.81 -1.63 13.57
N PRO A 97 12.04 -0.41 13.06
CA PRO A 97 11.02 0.64 13.07
C PRO A 97 9.79 0.30 12.22
N ARG A 98 8.72 1.08 12.38
CA ARG A 98 7.48 0.94 11.62
C ARG A 98 7.74 1.00 10.12
N GLY A 99 7.26 0.01 9.37
CA GLY A 99 7.31 0.04 7.92
C GLY A 99 7.33 -1.33 7.27
N THR A 100 7.38 -1.35 5.94
CA THR A 100 7.50 -2.58 5.16
C THR A 100 8.94 -2.76 4.72
N TYR A 101 9.47 -3.95 4.99
CA TYR A 101 10.82 -4.38 4.69
C TYR A 101 10.80 -5.40 3.57
N THR A 102 11.69 -5.21 2.61
CA THR A 102 12.09 -6.24 1.67
C THR A 102 13.12 -7.12 2.36
N VAL A 103 12.87 -8.42 2.41
CA VAL A 103 13.72 -9.40 3.11
C VAL A 103 14.52 -10.17 2.08
N SER A 104 15.83 -10.01 2.13
CA SER A 104 16.81 -10.69 1.29
C SER A 104 17.81 -11.47 2.15
N CYS A 105 18.72 -12.22 1.54
CA CYS A 105 19.74 -12.97 2.27
C CYS A 105 21.05 -13.02 1.52
N THR A 106 22.13 -13.39 2.23
CA THR A 106 23.46 -13.59 1.67
C THR A 106 23.79 -15.09 1.62
N PRO A 107 23.54 -15.77 0.49
CA PRO A 107 23.98 -17.14 0.29
C PRO A 107 25.47 -17.21 -0.09
N GLY A 108 26.10 -18.38 0.07
CA GLY A 108 27.49 -18.59 -0.30
C GLY A 108 27.71 -18.70 -1.81
N THR A 109 26.84 -19.42 -2.53
CA THR A 109 27.04 -19.72 -3.96
C THR A 109 25.78 -19.57 -4.84
N THR A 110 24.60 -19.42 -4.25
CA THR A 110 23.34 -19.17 -4.98
C THR A 110 23.33 -17.78 -5.61
N ASP A 111 22.90 -17.70 -6.87
CA ASP A 111 22.76 -16.41 -7.58
C ASP A 111 21.44 -15.76 -7.19
N MET A 112 21.50 -14.51 -6.74
CA MET A 112 20.36 -13.74 -6.24
C MET A 112 19.81 -12.75 -7.27
N ALA A 113 20.35 -12.68 -8.49
CA ALA A 113 19.93 -11.73 -9.51
C ALA A 113 18.44 -11.85 -9.91
N SER A 114 17.90 -13.07 -9.90
CA SER A 114 16.48 -13.36 -10.20
C SER A 114 15.65 -13.67 -8.95
N ALA A 115 16.21 -13.53 -7.76
CA ALA A 115 15.54 -13.94 -6.53
C ALA A 115 14.30 -13.07 -6.23
N LYS A 116 13.23 -13.72 -5.78
CA LYS A 116 12.03 -13.05 -5.28
C LYS A 116 12.20 -12.82 -3.77
N PRO A 117 12.38 -11.57 -3.31
CA PRO A 117 12.58 -11.30 -1.89
C PRO A 117 11.29 -11.48 -1.10
N GLY A 118 11.44 -11.74 0.19
CA GLY A 118 10.33 -11.79 1.14
C GLY A 118 9.84 -10.39 1.51
N SER A 119 8.70 -10.30 2.19
CA SER A 119 8.16 -9.04 2.69
C SER A 119 7.72 -9.18 4.14
N LEU A 120 8.07 -8.18 4.95
CA LEU A 120 7.70 -8.10 6.36
C LEU A 120 7.23 -6.69 6.69
N THR A 121 6.04 -6.55 7.26
CA THR A 121 5.52 -5.28 7.76
C THR A 121 5.59 -5.23 9.28
N ILE A 122 6.30 -4.25 9.82
CA ILE A 122 6.37 -3.98 11.25
C ILE A 122 5.28 -2.99 11.67
N VAL A 123 4.47 -3.41 12.64
CA VAL A 123 3.49 -2.56 13.32
C VAL A 123 3.97 -2.17 14.72
N PRO A 124 3.60 -0.99 15.24
CA PRO A 124 4.03 -0.60 16.58
C PRO A 124 3.40 -1.48 17.65
N GLN A 125 4.04 -1.50 18.81
CA GLN A 125 3.50 -2.08 20.03
C GLN A 125 4.00 -1.30 21.24
N ALA A 126 3.11 -0.92 22.14
CA ALA A 126 3.49 -0.36 23.43
C ALA A 126 3.17 -1.34 24.56
N ILE A 127 4.13 -1.56 25.45
CA ILE A 127 3.99 -2.39 26.64
C ILE A 127 3.93 -1.52 27.89
N ILE A 128 3.13 -1.93 28.87
CA ILE A 128 3.06 -1.28 30.18
C ILE A 128 3.87 -2.13 31.17
N ILE A 129 4.80 -1.49 31.89
CA ILE A 129 5.65 -2.15 32.89
C ILE A 129 5.57 -1.39 34.22
N PRO A 130 5.29 -2.07 35.34
CA PRO A 130 4.86 -3.48 35.44
C PRO A 130 3.48 -3.70 34.82
N ALA A 131 3.07 -4.96 34.60
CA ALA A 131 1.73 -5.31 34.07
C ALA A 131 0.60 -5.23 35.11
N GLU A 132 0.94 -5.04 36.39
CA GLU A 132 -0.01 -4.86 37.49
C GLU A 132 0.57 -3.99 38.61
N GLY A 133 -0.29 -3.31 39.36
CA GLY A 133 0.06 -2.50 40.53
C GLY A 133 -1.18 -1.87 41.16
N ASN A 134 -1.04 -0.95 42.11
CA ASN A 134 -2.18 -0.35 42.81
C ASN A 134 -2.51 1.08 42.34
N GLY A 135 -1.71 1.63 41.41
CA GLY A 135 -2.03 2.89 40.72
C GLY A 135 -2.09 4.11 41.63
N ARG A 136 -1.39 4.10 42.78
CA ARG A 136 -1.43 5.13 43.83
C ARG A 136 -0.36 6.23 43.64
N CYS A 137 -0.77 7.49 43.79
CA CYS A 137 0.10 8.67 43.82
C CYS A 137 -0.57 9.83 44.59
N ASP A 138 -0.37 9.89 45.91
CA ASP A 138 -1.03 10.83 46.83
C ASP A 138 -0.13 12.01 47.26
N GLY A 139 0.78 12.42 46.37
CA GLY A 139 1.62 13.62 46.53
C GLY A 139 2.84 13.46 47.47
N VAL A 140 2.84 12.50 48.39
CA VAL A 140 3.95 12.26 49.34
C VAL A 140 4.80 11.05 48.93
N VAL A 141 4.18 9.94 48.48
CA VAL A 141 4.87 8.75 47.97
C VAL A 141 4.01 8.11 46.87
N CYS A 142 4.48 8.10 45.63
CA CYS A 142 3.88 7.28 44.57
C CYS A 142 4.49 5.88 44.63
N GLU A 143 3.78 4.84 44.18
CA GLU A 143 4.32 3.47 44.20
C GLU A 143 5.75 3.41 43.64
N SER A 144 6.61 2.65 44.32
CA SER A 144 8.01 2.45 43.93
C SER A 144 8.16 1.85 42.54
N TYR A 145 7.16 1.12 42.06
CA TYR A 145 7.04 0.60 40.69
C TYR A 145 6.21 1.56 39.83
N GLN A 146 6.85 2.63 39.34
CA GLN A 146 6.20 3.64 38.50
C GLN A 146 5.76 3.02 37.17
N ILE A 147 4.55 3.36 36.71
CA ILE A 147 4.03 2.92 35.40
C ILE A 147 4.95 3.49 34.30
N MET A 148 5.62 2.58 33.61
CA MET A 148 6.44 2.87 32.43
C MET A 148 5.75 2.34 31.19
N ILE A 149 5.80 3.11 30.11
CA ILE A 149 5.32 2.68 28.81
C ILE A 149 6.53 2.61 27.88
N THR A 150 6.78 1.41 27.37
CA THR A 150 7.86 1.16 26.43
C THR A 150 7.26 0.87 25.07
N GLY A 151 7.62 1.67 24.06
CA GLY A 151 7.16 1.47 22.69
C GLY A 151 8.23 0.82 21.81
N TYR A 152 7.80 -0.07 20.93
CA TYR A 152 8.61 -0.75 19.92
C TYR A 152 7.96 -0.58 18.55
N GLY A 153 8.78 -0.49 17.49
CA GLY A 153 8.27 -0.46 16.11
C GLY A 153 7.45 0.78 15.76
N PHE A 154 7.71 1.92 16.42
CA PHE A 154 7.17 3.21 16.01
C PHE A 154 8.00 3.81 14.86
N ASP A 155 7.55 4.93 14.30
CA ASP A 155 8.35 5.70 13.35
C ASP A 155 9.65 6.17 14.06
N PRO A 156 10.81 6.17 13.38
CA PRO A 156 12.08 6.55 14.00
C PRO A 156 12.20 8.07 14.16
N LYS A 157 12.87 8.52 15.23
CA LYS A 157 13.14 9.95 15.53
C LYS A 157 11.89 10.83 15.64
N VAL A 158 10.79 10.28 16.16
CA VAL A 158 9.52 11.00 16.35
C VAL A 158 9.24 11.27 17.81
N SER A 159 8.72 12.45 18.11
CA SER A 159 8.27 12.77 19.47
C SER A 159 6.95 12.07 19.76
N VAL A 160 6.89 11.35 20.88
CA VAL A 160 5.64 10.94 21.53
C VAL A 160 5.07 12.17 22.23
N THR A 161 3.90 12.63 21.80
CA THR A 161 3.31 13.92 22.22
C THR A 161 2.29 13.76 23.35
N ARG A 162 1.69 12.58 23.46
CA ARG A 162 0.70 12.25 24.49
C ARG A 162 0.64 10.74 24.65
N ILE A 163 0.43 10.30 25.88
CA ILE A 163 0.08 8.89 26.16
C ILE A 163 -1.12 8.87 27.08
N ASP A 164 -2.12 8.09 26.70
CA ASP A 164 -3.30 7.85 27.50
C ASP A 164 -3.35 6.41 27.99
N LEU A 165 -3.95 6.20 29.16
CA LEU A 165 -4.36 4.89 29.66
C LEU A 165 -5.89 4.84 29.71
N LEU A 166 -6.49 3.97 28.91
CA LEU A 166 -7.94 3.78 28.84
C LEU A 166 -8.36 2.59 29.71
N ASN A 167 -9.24 2.82 30.69
CA ASN A 167 -9.85 1.75 31.50
C ASN A 167 -10.95 1.02 30.69
N LEU A 168 -10.75 -0.27 30.40
CA LEU A 168 -11.69 -1.07 29.60
C LEU A 168 -12.86 -1.67 30.41
N ASN A 169 -12.64 -2.01 31.68
CA ASN A 169 -13.54 -2.90 32.41
C ASN A 169 -14.57 -2.21 33.30
N PHE A 170 -14.39 -0.92 33.61
CA PHE A 170 -15.22 -0.27 34.64
C PHE A 170 -15.66 1.14 34.28
N THR A 171 -14.73 2.08 34.16
CA THR A 171 -15.06 3.52 34.21
C THR A 171 -15.05 4.22 32.86
N LYS A 172 -14.41 3.63 31.83
CA LYS A 172 -14.05 4.30 30.57
C LYS A 172 -13.27 5.61 30.80
N VAL A 173 -12.73 5.82 31.99
CA VAL A 173 -11.91 6.98 32.31
C VAL A 173 -10.60 6.87 31.55
N VAL A 174 -10.24 7.97 30.90
CA VAL A 174 -8.99 8.12 30.20
C VAL A 174 -8.05 8.93 31.09
N TYR A 175 -6.99 8.28 31.55
CA TYR A 175 -5.91 8.98 32.23
C TYR A 175 -4.97 9.49 31.15
N SER A 176 -4.95 10.81 30.94
CA SER A 176 -4.15 11.44 29.90
C SER A 176 -2.90 12.11 30.47
N ASN A 177 -1.76 11.86 29.85
CA ASN A 177 -0.57 12.67 30.02
C ASN A 177 -0.20 13.35 28.70
N THR A 178 -0.38 14.67 28.64
CA THR A 178 -0.07 15.52 27.48
C THR A 178 1.31 16.17 27.54
N SER A 179 2.06 15.92 28.62
CA SER A 179 3.42 16.46 28.85
C SER A 179 4.50 15.41 28.58
N VAL A 180 4.19 14.38 27.79
CA VAL A 180 5.18 13.39 27.35
C VAL A 180 6.11 14.08 26.35
N ASN A 181 7.40 14.13 26.67
CA ASN A 181 8.43 14.66 25.77
C ASN A 181 9.54 13.63 25.63
N VAL A 182 9.19 12.51 25.00
CA VAL A 182 10.11 11.41 24.71
C VAL A 182 10.14 11.22 23.21
N ALA A 183 11.33 11.23 22.62
CA ALA A 183 11.52 10.90 21.21
C ALA A 183 11.82 9.40 21.06
N THR A 184 11.31 8.80 20.00
CA THR A 184 11.75 7.48 19.57
C THR A 184 13.20 7.57 19.06
N ASN A 185 13.98 6.51 19.27
CA ASN A 185 15.32 6.40 18.69
C ASN A 185 15.27 6.05 17.18
N ASP A 186 16.43 5.77 16.60
CA ASP A 186 16.61 5.40 15.19
C ASP A 186 15.86 4.12 14.78
N TYR A 187 15.43 3.32 15.77
CA TYR A 187 14.72 2.05 15.59
C TYR A 187 13.24 2.11 15.99
N GLY A 188 12.70 3.31 16.27
CA GLY A 188 11.31 3.45 16.66
C GLY A 188 11.01 2.97 18.08
N TYR A 189 12.02 2.94 18.95
CA TYR A 189 11.91 2.54 20.34
C TYR A 189 11.89 3.75 21.29
N PHE A 190 11.08 3.71 22.34
CA PHE A 190 11.06 4.72 23.40
C PHE A 190 10.70 4.12 24.77
N ILE A 191 11.11 4.81 25.84
CA ILE A 191 10.64 4.55 27.21
C ILE A 191 10.08 5.85 27.78
N ALA A 192 8.85 5.82 28.25
CA ALA A 192 8.21 6.93 28.94
C ALA A 192 7.85 6.50 30.37
N ALA A 193 8.59 7.01 31.35
CA ALA A 193 8.41 6.72 32.77
C ALA A 193 7.70 7.88 33.50
N LYS A 194 7.16 7.60 34.71
CA LYS A 194 6.53 8.61 35.60
C LYS A 194 5.32 9.30 34.98
N LEU A 195 4.55 8.56 34.20
CA LEU A 195 3.51 9.14 33.35
C LEU A 195 2.27 9.59 34.11
N PHE A 196 1.80 8.82 35.08
CA PHE A 196 0.53 9.11 35.75
C PHE A 196 0.77 9.46 37.20
N LYS A 197 0.35 10.67 37.58
CA LYS A 197 0.51 11.23 38.94
C LYS A 197 -0.82 11.33 39.70
N THR A 198 -1.74 10.43 39.41
CA THR A 198 -3.07 10.43 40.02
C THR A 198 -3.46 9.02 40.43
N ASN A 199 -4.35 8.91 41.40
CA ASN A 199 -4.87 7.64 41.88
C ASN A 199 -5.79 7.03 40.83
N MET A 200 -5.42 5.86 40.32
CA MET A 200 -6.16 5.18 39.25
C MET A 200 -7.27 4.28 39.81
N SER A 201 -8.42 4.24 39.13
CA SER A 201 -9.54 3.35 39.46
C SER A 201 -9.20 1.87 39.17
N ALA A 202 -9.90 0.92 39.81
CA ALA A 202 -9.75 -0.50 39.49
C ALA A 202 -9.95 -0.76 37.99
N GLY A 203 -9.14 -1.63 37.39
CA GLY A 203 -9.39 -2.05 36.01
C GLY A 203 -8.20 -2.46 35.19
N LEU A 204 -8.51 -2.99 34.01
CA LEU A 204 -7.55 -3.26 32.95
C LEU A 204 -7.39 -1.99 32.11
N TYR A 205 -6.17 -1.47 32.06
CA TYR A 205 -5.81 -0.28 31.29
C TYR A 205 -5.00 -0.65 30.07
N ILE A 206 -5.35 -0.07 28.93
CA ILE A 206 -4.57 -0.22 27.70
C ILE A 206 -3.93 1.11 27.30
N PRO A 207 -2.71 1.12 26.75
CA PRO A 207 -2.07 2.34 26.34
C PRO A 207 -2.57 2.81 24.97
N ILE A 208 -2.75 4.12 24.83
CA ILE A 208 -2.96 4.82 23.56
C ILE A 208 -1.83 5.82 23.39
N VAL A 209 -1.01 5.63 22.36
CA VAL A 209 0.18 6.44 22.11
C VAL A 209 -0.07 7.38 20.94
N TYR A 210 0.20 8.67 21.17
CA TYR A 210 0.11 9.72 20.16
C TYR A 210 1.53 10.17 19.81
N THR A 211 1.89 10.11 18.54
CA THR A 211 3.18 10.61 18.04
C THR A 211 3.01 11.87 17.21
N ALA A 212 4.09 12.63 17.02
CA ALA A 212 4.11 13.76 16.12
C ALA A 212 4.04 13.28 14.65
N PRO A 213 3.35 14.01 13.76
CA PRO A 213 3.25 13.61 12.35
C PRO A 213 4.59 13.70 11.63
N THR A 214 4.98 12.59 10.99
CA THR A 214 6.19 12.47 10.18
C THR A 214 5.93 12.73 8.70
N SER A 215 6.96 13.23 8.01
CA SER A 215 6.92 13.30 6.55
C SER A 215 7.34 11.95 5.97
N LYS A 216 6.55 11.41 5.04
CA LYS A 216 6.91 10.22 4.27
C LYS A 216 7.07 10.58 2.80
N THR A 217 8.02 9.94 2.13
CA THR A 217 8.42 10.29 0.77
C THR A 217 8.35 9.07 -0.14
N VAL A 218 7.81 9.29 -1.34
CA VAL A 218 7.81 8.32 -2.45
C VAL A 218 8.45 9.00 -3.65
N SER A 219 9.34 8.30 -4.34
CA SER A 219 10.00 8.80 -5.54
C SER A 219 9.88 7.78 -6.66
N ASN A 220 9.75 8.25 -7.90
CA ASN A 220 9.92 7.45 -9.10
C ASN A 220 10.90 8.16 -10.04
N THR A 221 11.86 7.41 -10.56
CA THR A 221 12.86 7.89 -11.51
C THR A 221 12.69 7.13 -12.82
N SER A 222 12.58 7.88 -13.92
CA SER A 222 12.63 7.30 -15.26
C SER A 222 13.92 7.75 -15.93
N ASP A 223 14.72 6.76 -16.33
CA ASP A 223 15.90 6.96 -17.16
C ASP A 223 15.50 6.94 -18.64
N ASN A 224 16.34 7.52 -19.50
CA ASN A 224 16.19 7.52 -20.96
C ASN A 224 14.96 8.26 -21.53
N ILE A 225 14.54 9.36 -20.92
CA ILE A 225 13.44 10.18 -21.44
C ILE A 225 13.89 10.94 -22.69
N GLY A 226 13.24 10.72 -23.83
CA GLY A 226 13.63 11.31 -25.11
C GLY A 226 13.50 12.84 -25.18
N VAL A 227 14.51 13.48 -25.78
CA VAL A 227 14.41 14.86 -26.27
C VAL A 227 13.42 14.91 -27.45
N ALA A 228 12.71 16.03 -27.58
CA ALA A 228 11.62 16.26 -28.54
C ALA A 228 10.49 15.21 -28.45
N THR A 229 10.39 14.50 -27.32
CA THR A 229 9.36 13.49 -27.06
C THR A 229 8.63 13.83 -25.78
N LYS A 230 7.30 13.78 -25.81
CA LYS A 230 6.48 13.98 -24.60
C LYS A 230 6.52 12.71 -23.76
N SER A 231 6.93 12.83 -22.52
CA SER A 231 7.13 11.68 -21.62
C SER A 231 6.59 11.99 -20.24
N SER A 232 6.25 10.95 -19.47
CA SER A 232 5.68 11.13 -18.14
C SER A 232 6.37 10.24 -17.10
N VAL A 233 6.63 10.81 -15.93
CA VAL A 233 6.99 10.08 -14.72
C VAL A 233 5.78 10.07 -13.81
N VAL A 234 5.34 8.87 -13.41
CA VAL A 234 4.10 8.68 -12.64
C VAL A 234 4.43 8.04 -11.30
N ILE A 235 3.93 8.61 -10.22
CA ILE A 235 3.79 7.91 -8.95
C ILE A 235 2.33 7.46 -8.84
N SER A 236 2.12 6.14 -8.85
CA SER A 236 0.80 5.52 -8.88
C SER A 236 0.03 5.69 -7.56
N GLN A 237 -1.28 5.48 -7.63
CA GLN A 237 -2.14 5.43 -6.44
C GLN A 237 -1.70 4.37 -5.45
N SER A 238 -1.28 3.19 -5.91
CA SER A 238 -0.81 2.11 -5.04
C SER A 238 0.44 2.51 -4.27
N ALA A 239 1.41 3.17 -4.94
CA ALA A 239 2.64 3.61 -4.30
C ALA A 239 2.37 4.66 -3.21
N ILE A 240 1.54 5.65 -3.50
CA ILE A 240 1.19 6.70 -2.52
C ILE A 240 0.30 6.13 -1.41
N TYR A 241 -0.67 5.27 -1.71
CA TYR A 241 -1.53 4.66 -0.71
C TYR A 241 -0.74 3.81 0.28
N ASN A 242 0.21 3.01 -0.21
CA ASN A 242 1.06 2.16 0.65
C ASN A 242 1.96 2.97 1.60
N THR A 243 2.30 4.22 1.24
CA THR A 243 3.16 5.07 2.07
C THR A 243 2.39 6.06 2.93
N LEU A 244 1.36 6.70 2.38
CA LEU A 244 0.64 7.84 2.94
C LEU A 244 -0.83 7.55 3.26
N GLY A 245 -1.36 6.37 2.94
CA GLY A 245 -2.70 5.93 3.32
C GLY A 245 -3.85 6.58 2.52
N THR A 246 -3.55 7.28 1.43
CA THR A 246 -4.56 7.91 0.55
C THR A 246 -4.31 7.58 -0.92
N LYS A 247 -5.38 7.44 -1.69
CA LYS A 247 -5.38 7.08 -3.12
C LYS A 247 -5.12 8.30 -4.01
N ALA A 248 -4.00 8.97 -3.73
CA ALA A 248 -3.49 10.05 -4.57
C ALA A 248 -2.50 9.53 -5.62
N SER A 249 -2.43 10.22 -6.75
CA SER A 249 -1.48 9.98 -7.83
C SER A 249 -0.86 11.29 -8.25
N VAL A 250 0.41 11.23 -8.66
CA VAL A 250 1.11 12.40 -9.19
C VAL A 250 1.75 12.01 -10.52
N THR A 251 1.40 12.74 -11.57
CA THR A 251 1.96 12.56 -12.91
C THR A 251 2.69 13.83 -13.30
N ALA A 252 3.97 13.70 -13.60
CA ALA A 252 4.78 14.77 -14.19
C ALA A 252 5.01 14.45 -15.66
N THR A 253 4.41 15.23 -16.54
CA THR A 253 4.58 15.12 -18.00
C THR A 253 5.51 16.23 -18.48
N SER A 254 6.67 15.86 -19.02
CA SER A 254 7.67 16.80 -19.52
C SER A 254 7.89 16.66 -21.02
N PHE A 255 8.25 17.78 -21.64
CA PHE A 255 8.72 17.86 -23.01
C PHE A 255 9.92 18.81 -23.04
N VAL A 256 11.02 18.36 -23.62
CA VAL A 256 12.25 19.16 -23.76
C VAL A 256 12.65 19.14 -25.21
N ASN A 257 12.75 20.31 -25.82
CA ASN A 257 13.21 20.48 -27.18
C ASN A 257 14.46 21.35 -27.21
N GLY A 258 15.36 21.04 -28.12
CA GLY A 258 16.63 21.72 -28.23
C GLY A 258 17.45 21.15 -29.36
N THR A 259 18.57 21.79 -29.63
CA THR A 259 19.47 21.42 -30.71
C THR A 259 20.90 21.43 -30.20
N TRP A 260 21.68 20.44 -30.65
CA TRP A 260 23.12 20.46 -30.49
C TRP A 260 23.69 21.61 -31.31
N GLN A 261 24.39 22.51 -30.63
CA GLN A 261 25.09 23.61 -31.28
C GLN A 261 26.40 23.92 -30.57
N TYR A 262 27.35 24.44 -31.31
CA TYR A 262 28.60 24.92 -30.76
C TYR A 262 28.36 26.24 -30.00
N VAL A 263 28.27 26.14 -28.68
CA VAL A 263 28.12 27.28 -27.78
C VAL A 263 29.50 27.80 -27.41
N GLU A 264 29.73 29.10 -27.59
CA GLU A 264 30.96 29.76 -27.14
C GLU A 264 31.05 29.69 -25.62
N LYS A 265 32.06 28.98 -25.11
CA LYS A 265 32.32 28.85 -23.66
C LYS A 265 33.50 29.72 -23.21
N TYR A 266 34.48 29.90 -24.08
CA TYR A 266 35.70 30.64 -23.76
C TYR A 266 36.16 31.45 -24.98
N SER A 267 36.76 32.61 -24.71
CA SER A 267 37.36 33.45 -25.75
C SER A 267 38.55 34.22 -25.18
N THR A 268 39.55 34.51 -26.01
CA THR A 268 40.67 35.38 -25.67
C THR A 268 41.06 36.21 -26.89
N MET A 269 41.45 37.45 -26.67
CA MET A 269 41.87 38.39 -27.72
C MET A 269 43.26 38.94 -27.40
N SER A 270 44.00 39.37 -28.42
CA SER A 270 45.30 40.03 -28.27
C SER A 270 45.19 41.54 -28.47
N TYR A 271 46.21 42.27 -28.01
CA TYR A 271 46.42 43.67 -28.34
C TYR A 271 47.37 43.87 -29.54
N THR A 272 48.19 42.86 -29.84
CA THR A 272 49.14 42.85 -30.97
C THR A 272 49.02 41.57 -31.80
N LEU A 273 49.44 41.60 -33.07
CA LEU A 273 49.33 40.44 -33.98
C LEU A 273 50.34 39.32 -33.69
N SER A 274 51.32 39.55 -32.80
CA SER A 274 52.38 38.60 -32.45
C SER A 274 52.15 37.87 -31.10
N GLU A 275 51.04 38.16 -30.40
CA GLU A 275 50.73 37.55 -29.12
C GLU A 275 50.27 36.08 -29.26
N VAL A 276 50.66 35.24 -28.29
CA VAL A 276 50.12 33.88 -28.17
C VAL A 276 48.84 33.91 -27.35
N LEU A 277 47.71 33.64 -28.00
CA LEU A 277 46.40 33.50 -27.37
C LEU A 277 46.32 32.21 -26.57
N ARG A 278 45.69 32.23 -25.38
CA ARG A 278 45.52 31.06 -24.51
C ARG A 278 44.11 30.97 -23.95
N ILE A 279 43.49 29.80 -24.04
CA ILE A 279 42.21 29.47 -23.42
C ILE A 279 42.43 28.29 -22.49
N ASP A 280 42.11 28.48 -21.21
CA ASP A 280 42.10 27.40 -20.22
C ASP A 280 40.69 26.86 -20.06
N PHE A 281 40.55 25.53 -20.06
CA PHE A 281 39.26 24.86 -19.89
C PHE A 281 39.44 23.53 -19.14
N THR A 282 38.37 23.04 -18.52
CA THR A 282 38.40 21.79 -17.75
C THR A 282 37.51 20.75 -18.42
N GLU A 283 37.98 19.52 -18.49
CA GLU A 283 37.26 18.38 -19.06
C GLU A 283 37.52 17.12 -18.25
N SER A 284 36.45 16.44 -17.81
CA SER A 284 36.53 15.22 -16.98
C SER A 284 37.46 15.38 -15.75
N GLY A 285 37.41 16.55 -15.12
CA GLY A 285 38.23 16.88 -13.94
C GLY A 285 39.70 17.18 -14.23
N LYS A 286 40.10 17.30 -15.50
CA LYS A 286 41.46 17.69 -15.93
C LYS A 286 41.45 19.06 -16.59
N ASN A 287 42.40 19.92 -16.22
CA ASN A 287 42.62 21.24 -16.80
C ASN A 287 43.49 21.15 -18.05
N TYR A 288 43.04 21.80 -19.11
CA TYR A 288 43.71 21.93 -20.39
C TYR A 288 43.89 23.40 -20.76
N ARG A 289 44.92 23.69 -21.56
CA ARG A 289 45.19 25.00 -22.14
C ARG A 289 45.32 24.86 -23.65
N LEU A 290 44.44 25.50 -24.40
CA LEU A 290 44.55 25.66 -25.84
C LEU A 290 45.28 26.98 -26.14
N ALA A 291 46.47 26.91 -26.72
CA ALA A 291 47.18 28.07 -27.22
C ALA A 291 47.06 28.19 -28.74
N ALA A 292 47.02 29.42 -29.26
CA ALA A 292 47.08 29.71 -30.67
C ALA A 292 48.05 30.86 -30.95
N ASN A 293 48.88 30.72 -31.99
CA ASN A 293 49.85 31.72 -32.41
C ASN A 293 49.75 31.98 -33.93
N LEU A 294 49.90 33.25 -34.33
CA LEU A 294 50.00 33.64 -35.74
C LEU A 294 51.49 33.66 -36.15
N GLU A 295 51.87 32.78 -37.06
CA GLU A 295 53.23 32.64 -37.56
C GLU A 295 53.31 33.06 -39.05
N PRO A 296 54.50 33.40 -39.59
CA PRO A 296 54.64 33.80 -40.99
C PRO A 296 54.12 32.76 -42.00
N ALA A 297 54.13 31.47 -41.63
CA ALA A 297 53.70 30.35 -42.46
C ALA A 297 52.24 29.90 -42.21
N GLY A 298 51.51 30.54 -41.31
CA GLY A 298 50.11 30.19 -40.97
C GLY A 298 49.80 30.27 -39.47
N ILE A 299 48.68 29.68 -39.06
CA ILE A 299 48.26 29.62 -37.65
C ILE A 299 48.73 28.30 -37.04
N ARG A 300 49.30 28.35 -35.84
CA ARG A 300 49.63 27.16 -35.03
C ARG A 300 48.74 27.11 -33.80
N PHE A 301 48.10 25.97 -33.57
CA PHE A 301 47.46 25.65 -32.30
C PHE A 301 48.31 24.64 -31.52
N THR A 302 48.25 24.71 -30.19
CA THR A 302 48.90 23.76 -29.29
C THR A 302 47.99 23.50 -28.08
N LEU A 303 47.78 22.23 -27.72
CA LEU A 303 46.96 21.86 -26.55
C LEU A 303 47.84 21.29 -25.43
N TYR A 304 47.75 21.87 -24.22
CA TYR A 304 48.49 21.42 -23.05
C TYR A 304 47.54 20.78 -22.03
N ASN A 305 47.85 19.60 -21.51
CA ASN A 305 47.21 19.10 -20.29
C ASN A 305 48.00 19.61 -19.09
N ILE A 306 47.50 20.68 -18.46
CA ILE A 306 48.16 21.35 -17.34
C ILE A 306 47.83 20.69 -15.99
N THR A 307 47.17 19.51 -16.01
CA THR A 307 47.01 18.65 -14.83
C THR A 307 48.13 17.61 -14.80
N PRO A 308 48.79 17.37 -13.66
CA PRO A 308 49.85 16.37 -13.54
C PRO A 308 49.28 14.93 -13.47
N ALA A 309 48.50 14.55 -14.47
CA ALA A 309 47.89 13.24 -14.63
C ALA A 309 47.77 12.89 -16.13
N VAL A 310 47.76 11.59 -16.46
CA VAL A 310 47.58 11.12 -17.84
C VAL A 310 46.32 11.78 -18.45
N PRO A 311 46.41 12.38 -19.65
CA PRO A 311 45.28 13.04 -20.26
C PRO A 311 44.17 12.05 -20.61
N VAL A 312 42.94 12.56 -20.63
CA VAL A 312 41.79 11.84 -21.15
C VAL A 312 41.76 12.04 -22.67
N THR A 313 41.32 11.03 -23.42
CA THR A 313 41.23 11.11 -24.89
C THR A 313 40.27 12.23 -25.32
N LEU A 314 40.80 13.31 -25.92
CA LEU A 314 40.03 14.46 -26.41
C LEU A 314 39.72 14.42 -27.92
N ASN A 315 40.25 13.42 -28.65
CA ASN A 315 40.10 13.23 -30.10
C ASN A 315 40.07 11.73 -30.44
N THR A 316 39.63 11.35 -31.63
CA THR A 316 39.58 9.94 -32.12
C THR A 316 40.96 9.31 -32.38
N THR A 317 42.05 10.07 -32.26
CA THR A 317 43.43 9.59 -32.50
C THR A 317 44.25 9.71 -31.22
N LEU A 318 44.73 8.58 -30.68
CA LEU A 318 45.56 8.53 -29.48
C LEU A 318 46.98 9.02 -29.81
N VAL A 319 47.43 10.14 -29.22
CA VAL A 319 48.83 10.60 -29.32
C VAL A 319 49.51 10.44 -27.96
N LEU A 320 50.69 9.83 -27.93
CA LEU A 320 51.52 9.65 -26.75
C LEU A 320 51.90 11.01 -26.13
N THR A 321 51.70 11.17 -24.82
CA THR A 321 52.04 12.39 -24.10
C THR A 321 53.35 12.26 -23.34
N THR A 322 54.24 13.23 -23.51
CA THR A 322 55.54 13.29 -22.80
C THR A 322 55.43 14.28 -21.64
N TRP A 323 55.87 13.88 -20.45
CA TRP A 323 55.98 14.80 -19.30
C TRP A 323 57.00 15.90 -19.62
N ASN A 324 56.62 17.17 -19.44
CA ASN A 324 57.54 18.29 -19.54
C ASN A 324 57.77 18.90 -18.15
N ASP A 325 59.01 18.79 -17.70
CA ASP A 325 59.38 19.14 -16.34
C ASP A 325 59.50 20.66 -16.11
N THR A 326 59.66 21.44 -17.17
CA THR A 326 59.74 22.92 -17.14
C THR A 326 58.37 23.55 -16.87
N ILE A 327 57.29 22.99 -17.45
CA ILE A 327 55.93 23.51 -17.27
C ILE A 327 55.05 22.64 -16.36
N LYS A 328 55.62 21.58 -15.77
CA LYS A 328 54.96 20.64 -14.85
C LYS A 328 53.64 20.07 -15.39
N ALA A 329 53.67 19.65 -16.66
CA ALA A 329 52.48 19.22 -17.40
C ALA A 329 52.81 18.10 -18.40
N TYR A 330 51.84 17.21 -18.67
CA TYR A 330 51.92 16.27 -19.79
C TYR A 330 51.62 17.01 -21.08
N ILE A 331 52.56 17.01 -22.02
CA ILE A 331 52.42 17.70 -23.29
C ILE A 331 51.95 16.72 -24.36
N ALA A 332 50.83 17.06 -25.00
CA ALA A 332 50.43 16.51 -26.28
C ALA A 332 50.56 17.63 -27.33
N ASN A 333 51.68 17.68 -28.07
CA ASN A 333 51.86 18.70 -29.10
C ASN A 333 51.00 18.37 -30.33
N TYR A 334 49.71 18.70 -30.26
CA TYR A 334 48.85 18.74 -31.43
C TYR A 334 49.12 20.04 -32.20
N SER A 335 50.18 20.06 -33.01
CA SER A 335 50.44 21.17 -33.94
C SER A 335 49.80 20.85 -35.28
N PHE A 336 48.78 21.63 -35.67
CA PHE A 336 48.20 21.56 -37.01
C PHE A 336 48.48 22.88 -37.74
N SER A 337 49.31 22.82 -38.78
CA SER A 337 49.54 23.92 -39.70
C SER A 337 48.45 23.88 -40.77
N ILE A 338 47.65 24.94 -40.86
CA ILE A 338 46.56 25.04 -41.82
C ILE A 338 47.10 25.63 -43.12
N THR A 339 47.68 24.78 -43.99
CA THR A 339 48.11 25.15 -45.35
C THR A 339 47.61 24.12 -46.36
N PRO A 340 46.81 24.50 -47.38
CA PRO A 340 46.37 25.85 -47.75
C PRO A 340 45.08 26.29 -47.02
N THR A 341 44.81 27.60 -47.09
CA THR A 341 43.60 28.26 -46.58
C THR A 341 42.31 27.55 -47.01
N PRO A 342 41.43 27.14 -46.08
CA PRO A 342 40.13 26.59 -46.44
C PRO A 342 39.27 27.65 -47.13
N ALA A 343 38.66 27.32 -48.26
CA ALA A 343 37.65 28.15 -48.89
C ALA A 343 36.43 28.29 -47.95
N TYR A 344 36.05 29.53 -47.66
CA TYR A 344 34.85 29.84 -46.88
C TYR A 344 33.59 29.47 -47.70
N GLY A 345 32.98 28.33 -47.38
CA GLY A 345 31.62 27.99 -47.79
C GLY A 345 30.71 27.95 -46.54
N PRO A 346 29.48 28.49 -46.60
CA PRO A 346 28.54 28.36 -45.50
C PRO A 346 27.99 26.93 -45.52
N GLY A 347 28.41 26.11 -44.57
CA GLY A 347 27.77 24.82 -44.29
C GLY A 347 28.66 23.60 -44.50
N VAL A 348 29.46 23.27 -43.50
CA VAL A 348 29.67 21.87 -43.14
C VAL A 348 29.27 21.75 -41.67
N ALA A 349 27.96 21.64 -41.42
CA ALA A 349 27.45 21.23 -40.13
C ALA A 349 27.27 19.71 -40.18
N GLY A 350 28.11 18.97 -39.46
CA GLY A 350 27.90 17.54 -39.26
C GLY A 350 29.19 16.74 -39.14
N GLY A 351 29.73 16.66 -37.93
CA GLY A 351 30.79 15.70 -37.63
C GLY A 351 31.23 15.79 -36.17
N GLY A 352 30.75 14.86 -35.34
CA GLY A 352 31.27 14.27 -34.08
C GLY A 352 32.22 14.99 -33.10
N TYR A 353 32.67 16.24 -33.29
CA TYR A 353 33.71 16.85 -32.47
C TYR A 353 33.13 17.59 -31.25
N LYS A 354 33.64 17.29 -30.05
CA LYS A 354 33.20 17.92 -28.79
C LYS A 354 33.57 19.40 -28.68
N TYR A 355 34.71 19.80 -29.24
CA TYR A 355 35.23 21.17 -29.20
C TYR A 355 35.38 21.75 -30.61
N TRP A 356 35.15 23.05 -30.75
CA TRP A 356 35.36 23.81 -31.97
C TRP A 356 36.06 25.12 -31.67
N ALA A 357 37.33 25.23 -32.05
CA ALA A 357 38.09 26.47 -31.92
C ALA A 357 38.00 27.28 -33.22
N THR A 358 37.83 28.60 -33.11
CA THR A 358 37.84 29.53 -34.24
C THR A 358 38.83 30.66 -33.96
N PHE A 359 39.74 30.89 -34.90
CA PHE A 359 40.73 31.96 -34.84
C PHE A 359 40.39 33.03 -35.88
N TYR A 360 40.27 34.28 -35.44
CA TYR A 360 39.98 35.44 -36.27
C TYR A 360 41.23 36.31 -36.34
N ASN A 361 41.58 36.74 -37.55
CA ASN A 361 42.66 37.70 -37.80
C ASN A 361 42.05 39.01 -38.30
N TYR A 362 42.16 40.06 -37.50
CA TYR A 362 41.75 41.42 -37.84
C TYR A 362 42.99 42.29 -38.10
N SER A 363 42.81 43.46 -38.73
CA SER A 363 43.94 44.33 -39.11
C SER A 363 44.85 44.76 -37.95
N ASN A 364 44.36 44.74 -36.70
CA ASN A 364 45.08 45.18 -35.51
C ASN A 364 45.02 44.20 -34.33
N MET A 365 44.34 43.05 -34.45
CA MET A 365 44.17 42.09 -33.35
C MET A 365 43.90 40.68 -33.85
N ILE A 366 44.19 39.70 -33.01
CA ILE A 366 43.76 38.31 -33.21
C ILE A 366 42.82 37.87 -32.08
N LEU A 367 41.86 37.01 -32.40
CA LEU A 367 40.83 36.54 -31.47
C LEU A 367 40.67 35.03 -31.60
N LEU A 368 40.72 34.33 -30.47
CA LEU A 368 40.48 32.90 -30.38
C LEU A 368 39.19 32.67 -29.59
N ARG A 369 38.27 31.90 -30.16
CA ARG A 369 37.02 31.47 -29.53
C ARG A 369 36.98 29.96 -29.47
N LEU A 370 36.74 29.40 -28.29
CA LEU A 370 36.51 27.98 -28.09
C LEU A 370 35.02 27.76 -27.81
N LYS A 371 34.37 27.10 -28.76
CA LYS A 371 33.01 26.63 -28.64
C LYS A 371 33.00 25.16 -28.24
N VAL A 372 32.02 24.77 -27.45
CA VAL A 372 31.77 23.37 -27.07
C VAL A 372 30.45 22.97 -27.70
N ASN A 373 30.40 21.78 -28.32
CA ASN A 373 29.14 21.24 -28.77
C ASN A 373 28.29 20.90 -27.55
N ASP A 374 27.28 21.71 -27.28
CA ASP A 374 26.45 21.64 -26.08
C ASP A 374 24.98 21.56 -26.50
N PHE A 375 24.16 20.88 -25.69
CA PHE A 375 22.74 20.77 -25.98
C PHE A 375 22.01 22.00 -25.46
N VAL A 376 21.59 22.87 -26.38
CA VAL A 376 20.88 24.09 -26.00
C VAL A 376 19.38 23.83 -26.06
N VAL A 377 18.75 23.87 -24.90
CA VAL A 377 17.28 23.80 -24.79
C VAL A 377 16.70 25.08 -25.38
N THR A 378 15.89 24.94 -26.43
CA THR A 378 15.17 26.05 -27.06
C THR A 378 13.79 26.25 -26.44
N TYR A 379 13.18 25.15 -25.99
CA TYR A 379 11.86 25.13 -25.39
C TYR A 379 11.72 23.92 -24.49
N ALA A 380 11.12 24.09 -23.31
CA ALA A 380 10.71 22.96 -22.50
C ALA A 380 9.43 23.29 -21.75
N ASN A 381 8.58 22.29 -21.53
CA ASN A 381 7.44 22.43 -20.64
C ASN A 381 7.32 21.21 -19.71
N LEU A 382 6.66 21.44 -18.59
CA LEU A 382 6.40 20.47 -17.55
C LEU A 382 5.01 20.71 -16.99
N SER A 383 4.17 19.68 -17.04
CA SER A 383 2.87 19.66 -16.35
C SER A 383 2.93 18.64 -15.23
N ILE A 384 2.73 19.08 -13.99
CA ILE A 384 2.58 18.21 -12.83
C ILE A 384 1.11 18.19 -12.42
N VAL A 385 0.49 17.02 -12.45
CA VAL A 385 -0.90 16.82 -12.06
C VAL A 385 -0.95 15.93 -10.82
N TYR A 386 -1.46 16.48 -9.72
CA TYR A 386 -1.87 15.76 -8.52
C TYR A 386 -3.35 15.44 -8.62
N SER A 387 -3.74 14.20 -8.38
CA SER A 387 -5.16 13.80 -8.32
C SER A 387 -5.37 12.80 -7.19
N ASN A 388 -6.33 13.08 -6.32
CA ASN A 388 -6.70 12.22 -5.19
C ASN A 388 -8.13 11.72 -5.35
N VAL A 389 -8.28 10.39 -5.40
CA VAL A 389 -9.58 9.75 -5.56
C VAL A 389 -10.41 9.81 -4.27
N ASP A 390 -9.77 9.81 -3.10
CA ASP A 390 -10.48 9.79 -1.82
C ASP A 390 -11.19 11.13 -1.54
N THR A 391 -10.60 12.24 -1.97
CA THR A 391 -11.13 13.60 -1.74
C THR A 391 -11.73 14.23 -3.00
N GLY A 392 -11.51 13.64 -4.17
CA GLY A 392 -11.88 14.21 -5.47
C GLY A 392 -11.04 15.42 -5.90
N VAL A 393 -9.99 15.78 -5.13
CA VAL A 393 -9.17 16.97 -5.42
C VAL A 393 -8.19 16.68 -6.54
N THR A 394 -8.20 17.54 -7.56
CA THR A 394 -7.19 17.54 -8.63
C THR A 394 -6.53 18.93 -8.71
N LYS A 395 -5.20 18.96 -8.77
CA LYS A 395 -4.40 20.19 -8.92
C LYS A 395 -3.40 20.00 -10.05
N SER A 396 -3.30 21.00 -10.92
CA SER A 396 -2.38 20.99 -12.06
C SER A 396 -1.45 22.20 -11.99
N PHE A 397 -0.16 21.95 -12.20
CA PHE A 397 0.89 22.96 -12.17
C PHE A 397 1.65 22.91 -13.49
N TYR A 398 1.84 24.06 -14.12
CA TYR A 398 2.47 24.17 -15.43
C TYR A 398 3.72 25.06 -15.35
N TYR A 399 4.80 24.57 -15.92
CA TYR A 399 6.09 25.24 -16.00
C TYR A 399 6.60 25.20 -17.43
N GLU A 400 7.22 26.28 -17.88
CA GLU A 400 7.66 26.47 -19.25
C GLU A 400 8.97 27.27 -19.28
N TYR A 401 9.92 26.82 -20.10
CA TYR A 401 11.19 27.50 -20.35
C TYR A 401 11.08 28.29 -21.66
N PRO A 402 11.55 29.55 -21.72
CA PRO A 402 12.35 30.25 -20.70
C PRO A 402 11.53 31.05 -19.66
N ALA A 403 10.22 30.79 -19.51
CA ALA A 403 9.34 31.56 -18.64
C ALA A 403 9.56 31.26 -17.13
N ASN A 404 8.82 30.31 -16.57
CA ASN A 404 8.84 29.97 -15.14
C ASN A 404 9.54 28.63 -14.83
N LEU A 405 10.10 27.96 -15.84
CA LEU A 405 11.03 26.83 -15.69
C LEU A 405 12.46 27.33 -15.91
N SER A 406 13.36 27.12 -14.95
CA SER A 406 14.78 27.45 -15.09
C SER A 406 15.59 26.19 -15.41
N ILE A 407 16.44 26.27 -16.43
CA ILE A 407 17.35 25.19 -16.84
C ILE A 407 18.77 25.74 -16.79
N VAL A 408 19.60 25.14 -15.93
CA VAL A 408 21.00 25.55 -15.71
C VAL A 408 21.90 24.36 -16.01
N ALA A 409 22.80 24.52 -16.98
CA ALA A 409 23.75 23.47 -17.40
C ALA A 409 23.09 22.10 -17.69
N GLY A 410 21.91 22.10 -18.32
CA GLY A 410 21.17 20.89 -18.66
C GLY A 410 20.36 20.26 -17.51
N ALA A 411 20.37 20.86 -16.32
CA ALA A 411 19.57 20.42 -15.18
C ALA A 411 18.41 21.38 -14.88
N ALA A 412 17.28 20.82 -14.46
CA ALA A 412 16.12 21.57 -13.99
C ALA A 412 15.61 20.97 -12.67
N SER A 413 15.10 21.82 -11.78
CA SER A 413 14.42 21.39 -10.57
C SER A 413 13.23 22.30 -10.30
N VAL A 414 12.09 21.68 -10.04
CA VAL A 414 10.82 22.34 -9.79
C VAL A 414 10.27 21.85 -8.46
N THR A 415 9.85 22.78 -7.62
CA THR A 415 9.07 22.49 -6.41
C THR A 415 7.69 23.12 -6.57
N VAL A 416 6.67 22.27 -6.50
CA VAL A 416 5.26 22.70 -6.52
C VAL A 416 4.94 23.48 -5.24
N PRO A 417 4.11 24.54 -5.30
CA PRO A 417 3.62 25.23 -4.11
C PRO A 417 3.00 24.25 -3.10
N LYS A 418 3.36 24.37 -1.82
CA LYS A 418 2.82 23.49 -0.77
C LYS A 418 1.30 23.66 -0.69
N PHE A 419 0.58 22.55 -0.55
CA PHE A 419 -0.87 22.54 -0.33
C PHE A 419 -1.26 21.41 0.63
N THR A 420 -2.52 21.41 1.06
CA THR A 420 -3.08 20.36 1.92
C THR A 420 -4.23 19.66 1.19
N ASP A 421 -4.29 18.34 1.29
CA ASP A 421 -5.39 17.51 0.84
C ASP A 421 -5.37 16.18 1.62
N ALA A 422 -6.54 15.59 1.90
CA ALA A 422 -6.71 14.37 2.70
C ALA A 422 -5.99 14.42 4.07
N ASP A 423 -6.06 15.57 4.76
CA ASP A 423 -5.33 15.84 6.02
C ASP A 423 -3.80 15.65 5.92
N ILE A 424 -3.23 15.83 4.72
CA ILE A 424 -1.78 15.72 4.47
C ILE A 424 -1.29 17.03 3.84
N LYS A 425 -0.17 17.56 4.35
CA LYS A 425 0.62 18.63 3.70
C LYS A 425 1.52 18.01 2.64
N TRP A 426 1.34 18.41 1.40
CA TRP A 426 2.05 17.89 0.24
C TRP A 426 3.23 18.78 -0.16
N LYS A 427 4.37 18.15 -0.43
CA LYS A 427 5.52 18.74 -1.10
C LYS A 427 5.87 17.85 -2.29
N ILE A 428 5.70 18.39 -3.50
CA ILE A 428 5.99 17.67 -4.73
C ILE A 428 7.18 18.36 -5.40
N THR A 429 8.20 17.58 -5.72
CA THR A 429 9.39 18.06 -6.42
C THR A 429 9.64 17.20 -7.65
N TRP A 430 10.04 17.84 -8.74
CA TRP A 430 10.47 17.18 -9.95
C TRP A 430 11.86 17.70 -10.33
N SER A 431 12.74 16.81 -10.75
CA SER A 431 14.07 17.17 -11.24
C SER A 431 14.38 16.46 -12.54
N MET A 432 15.17 17.11 -13.38
CA MET A 432 15.68 16.56 -14.62
C MET A 432 17.18 16.83 -14.74
N ASN A 433 17.90 15.87 -15.32
CA ASN A 433 19.30 16.04 -15.68
C ASN A 433 19.56 15.50 -17.09
N LEU A 434 20.08 16.35 -17.98
CA LEU A 434 20.53 15.97 -19.32
C LEU A 434 21.98 15.45 -19.25
N PRO A 435 22.25 14.19 -19.62
CA PRO A 435 23.60 13.66 -19.72
C PRO A 435 24.38 14.35 -20.85
N SER A 436 25.67 14.60 -20.59
CA SER A 436 26.60 15.22 -21.53
C SER A 436 26.74 14.38 -22.81
N GLY A 437 26.17 14.87 -23.91
CA GLY A 437 26.25 14.20 -25.23
C GLY A 437 25.07 13.30 -25.60
N GLY A 438 24.05 13.17 -24.73
CA GLY A 438 22.91 12.26 -24.94
C GLY A 438 21.68 12.90 -25.61
N THR A 439 20.83 12.07 -26.24
CA THR A 439 19.50 12.45 -26.78
C THR A 439 18.35 12.17 -25.80
N THR A 440 18.69 11.75 -24.57
CA THR A 440 17.75 11.39 -23.52
C THR A 440 18.16 12.00 -22.19
N TYR A 441 17.22 12.25 -21.28
CA TYR A 441 17.48 12.74 -19.91
C TYR A 441 16.91 11.81 -18.84
N THR A 442 17.41 11.92 -17.61
CA THR A 442 16.80 11.30 -16.43
C THR A 442 15.87 12.30 -15.76
N ALA A 443 14.66 11.86 -15.41
CA ALA A 443 13.76 12.66 -14.57
C ALA A 443 13.29 11.90 -13.34
N THR A 444 13.27 12.59 -12.21
CA THR A 444 12.82 12.08 -10.92
C THR A 444 11.65 12.92 -10.43
N LEU A 445 10.53 12.24 -10.17
CA LEU A 445 9.38 12.80 -9.47
C LEU A 445 9.41 12.31 -8.02
N THR A 446 9.33 13.23 -7.08
CA THR A 446 9.33 12.95 -5.64
C THR A 446 8.12 13.62 -5.00
N VAL A 447 7.40 12.84 -4.21
CA VAL A 447 6.21 13.26 -3.47
C VAL A 447 6.45 13.00 -2.00
N THR A 448 6.43 14.07 -1.20
CA THR A 448 6.50 14.01 0.26
C THR A 448 5.16 14.45 0.84
N GLY A 449 4.57 13.61 1.68
CA GLY A 449 3.35 13.93 2.42
C GLY A 449 3.64 13.98 3.93
N GLN A 450 3.16 15.01 4.61
CA GLN A 450 3.17 15.10 6.07
C GLN A 450 1.73 15.19 6.59
N PRO A 451 1.20 14.17 7.29
CA PRO A 451 -0.10 14.25 7.92
C PRO A 451 -0.23 15.46 8.86
N LEU A 452 -1.43 16.02 8.99
CA LEU A 452 -1.72 17.13 9.92
C LEU A 452 -1.75 16.67 11.38
N LYS A 453 -2.15 15.42 11.61
CA LYS A 453 -2.18 14.75 12.91
C LYS A 453 -1.29 13.52 12.83
N GLY A 454 -0.52 13.26 13.89
CA GLY A 454 0.29 12.05 13.93
C GLY A 454 -0.55 10.80 14.25
N PRO A 455 0.05 9.62 14.11
CA PRO A 455 -0.57 8.34 14.45
C PRO A 455 -1.14 8.31 15.87
N VAL A 456 -2.29 7.65 16.01
CA VAL A 456 -2.89 7.27 17.29
C VAL A 456 -2.96 5.75 17.32
N ASP A 457 -2.14 5.12 18.16
CA ASP A 457 -2.03 3.67 18.24
C ASP A 457 -2.59 3.17 19.59
N GLU A 458 -3.67 2.39 19.54
CA GLU A 458 -4.34 1.77 20.70
C GLU A 458 -3.98 0.28 20.80
N PHE A 459 -3.46 -0.17 21.96
CA PHE A 459 -2.92 -1.53 22.12
C PHE A 459 -3.79 -2.40 23.03
N ARG A 460 -4.87 -2.96 22.47
CA ARG A 460 -5.90 -3.71 23.23
C ARG A 460 -5.42 -5.01 23.88
N ASN A 461 -4.30 -5.57 23.42
CA ASN A 461 -3.72 -6.82 23.89
C ASN A 461 -2.71 -6.65 25.03
N VAL A 462 -2.40 -5.41 25.44
CA VAL A 462 -1.46 -5.10 26.51
C VAL A 462 -2.22 -4.36 27.60
N GLY A 463 -2.32 -4.98 28.78
CA GLY A 463 -3.09 -4.46 29.88
C GLY A 463 -2.24 -4.18 31.13
N TYR A 464 -2.57 -3.10 31.84
CA TYR A 464 -2.15 -2.85 33.21
C TYR A 464 -3.32 -3.05 34.17
N ILE A 465 -3.20 -3.96 35.13
CA ILE A 465 -4.24 -4.23 36.11
C ILE A 465 -4.01 -3.38 37.36
N VAL A 466 -4.94 -2.48 37.65
CA VAL A 466 -4.98 -1.75 38.93
C VAL A 466 -5.72 -2.60 39.97
N ARG A 467 -5.01 -2.92 41.04
CA ARG A 467 -5.47 -3.67 42.22
C ARG A 467 -5.87 -2.70 43.34
N PRO A 468 -7.01 -2.90 44.02
CA PRO A 468 -7.38 -2.04 45.14
C PRO A 468 -6.40 -2.13 46.30
N ILE A 469 -6.38 -1.12 47.17
CA ILE A 469 -5.56 -1.12 48.38
C ILE A 469 -6.16 -0.22 49.45
N LEU A 470 -5.98 -0.60 50.71
CA LEU A 470 -6.24 0.25 51.87
C LEU A 470 -4.92 0.71 52.47
N VAL A 471 -4.80 2.01 52.79
CA VAL A 471 -3.57 2.58 53.36
C VAL A 471 -3.90 3.60 54.44
N VAL A 472 -3.13 3.59 55.54
CA VAL A 472 -3.14 4.67 56.53
C VAL A 472 -2.42 5.88 55.95
N ILE A 473 -3.10 7.03 55.91
CA ILE A 473 -2.56 8.29 55.36
C ILE A 473 -2.12 9.30 56.43
N ALA A 474 -2.36 9.00 57.72
CA ALA A 474 -1.76 9.70 58.85
C ALA A 474 -1.89 8.88 60.15
N SER A 475 -0.77 8.43 60.72
CA SER A 475 -0.71 8.05 62.15
C SER A 475 0.68 8.31 62.71
N THR A 476 0.80 9.26 63.64
CA THR A 476 2.02 9.47 64.41
C THR A 476 1.93 8.68 65.71
N GLY A 477 2.75 7.64 65.87
CA GLY A 477 2.91 6.91 67.13
C GLY A 477 2.26 5.52 67.19
N VAL A 478 2.29 4.92 68.38
CA VAL A 478 1.66 3.63 68.68
C VAL A 478 0.14 3.78 68.60
N LEU A 479 -0.52 2.92 67.82
CA LEU A 479 -1.97 2.91 67.75
C LEU A 479 -2.56 2.31 69.03
N LEU A 480 -3.58 2.95 69.60
CA LEU A 480 -4.27 2.52 70.80
C LEU A 480 -5.75 2.20 70.51
N PRO A 481 -6.41 1.36 71.32
CA PRO A 481 -7.87 1.21 71.28
C PRO A 481 -8.59 2.56 71.36
N GLU A 482 -9.75 2.67 70.71
CA GLU A 482 -10.57 3.90 70.58
C GLU A 482 -9.92 5.06 69.79
N GLN A 483 -8.68 4.92 69.33
CA GLN A 483 -8.04 5.95 68.51
C GLN A 483 -8.66 6.03 67.12
N LYS A 484 -8.83 7.25 66.61
CA LYS A 484 -9.25 7.50 65.23
C LYS A 484 -8.08 7.41 64.26
N VAL A 485 -8.27 6.70 63.15
CA VAL A 485 -7.26 6.50 62.10
C VAL A 485 -7.85 6.90 60.75
N THR A 486 -7.14 7.74 60.00
CA THR A 486 -7.52 8.13 58.64
C THR A 486 -6.98 7.11 57.63
N ILE A 487 -7.87 6.52 56.86
CA ILE A 487 -7.58 5.50 55.84
C ILE A 487 -7.99 6.03 54.47
N ALA A 488 -7.14 5.80 53.48
CA ALA A 488 -7.46 5.95 52.07
C ALA A 488 -7.70 4.57 51.45
N ALA A 489 -8.75 4.48 50.64
CA ALA A 489 -9.02 3.40 49.73
C ALA A 489 -8.69 3.86 48.31
N TYR A 490 -7.80 3.15 47.63
CA TYR A 490 -7.43 3.40 46.24
C TYR A 490 -7.73 2.18 45.38
N GLY A 491 -8.03 2.41 44.11
CA GLY A 491 -8.16 1.34 43.13
C GLY A 491 -9.36 0.41 43.35
N TYR A 492 -10.43 0.87 44.01
CA TYR A 492 -11.71 0.16 44.06
C TYR A 492 -12.56 0.50 42.84
N GLY A 493 -13.55 -0.34 42.51
CA GLY A 493 -14.35 -0.18 41.30
C GLY A 493 -15.63 0.64 41.55
N PRO A 494 -15.82 1.81 40.94
CA PRO A 494 -17.15 2.38 40.84
C PRO A 494 -17.87 1.61 39.72
N GLY A 495 -18.95 0.91 40.05
CA GLY A 495 -19.69 0.04 39.13
C GLY A 495 -20.11 0.74 37.83
N ALA A 496 -20.40 -0.07 36.81
CA ALA A 496 -20.67 0.34 35.42
C ALA A 496 -21.85 1.30 35.21
N SER A 497 -22.57 1.68 36.27
CA SER A 497 -23.64 2.65 36.23
C SER A 497 -23.58 3.47 37.50
N TYR A 498 -23.34 4.77 37.37
CA TYR A 498 -23.34 5.73 38.47
C TYR A 498 -24.76 5.89 39.02
N TYR A 499 -25.26 4.87 39.72
CA TYR A 499 -26.50 4.91 40.48
C TYR A 499 -26.14 5.10 41.97
N PRO A 500 -26.73 6.11 42.66
CA PRO A 500 -26.55 6.28 44.09
C PRO A 500 -26.88 4.98 44.84
N GLY A 501 -25.91 4.44 45.58
CA GLY A 501 -26.05 3.19 46.37
C GLY A 501 -25.29 1.96 45.84
N TYR A 502 -24.71 2.00 44.64
CA TYR A 502 -23.95 0.87 44.05
C TYR A 502 -22.43 1.01 44.11
N ASN A 503 -21.92 2.10 44.72
CA ASN A 503 -20.51 2.43 44.88
C ASN A 503 -20.18 2.63 46.37
N THR A 504 -20.32 1.57 47.17
CA THR A 504 -20.09 1.63 48.61
C THR A 504 -19.02 0.63 49.02
N LEU A 505 -18.03 1.12 49.75
CA LEU A 505 -16.99 0.31 50.40
C LEU A 505 -17.44 -0.03 51.82
N TYR A 506 -17.55 -1.32 52.11
CA TYR A 506 -17.81 -1.85 53.44
C TYR A 506 -16.47 -2.16 54.11
N VAL A 507 -16.23 -1.57 55.28
CA VAL A 507 -14.95 -1.71 55.99
C VAL A 507 -15.15 -2.51 57.28
N TYR A 508 -14.47 -3.63 57.40
CA TYR A 508 -14.59 -4.57 58.52
C TYR A 508 -13.30 -4.64 59.35
N TRP A 509 -13.45 -4.89 60.65
CA TRP A 509 -12.41 -5.32 61.56
C TRP A 509 -12.41 -6.85 61.63
N GLU A 510 -11.25 -7.47 61.38
CA GLU A 510 -11.05 -8.93 61.40
C GLU A 510 -12.04 -9.73 60.51
N LYS A 511 -12.51 -9.15 59.40
CA LYS A 511 -13.59 -9.65 58.51
C LYS A 511 -14.97 -9.83 59.14
N VAL A 512 -15.13 -9.67 60.46
CA VAL A 512 -16.40 -9.99 61.15
C VAL A 512 -17.18 -8.73 61.53
N ARG A 513 -16.52 -7.69 62.02
CA ARG A 513 -17.19 -6.52 62.59
C ARG A 513 -17.18 -5.35 61.61
N LEU A 514 -18.34 -4.92 61.11
CA LEU A 514 -18.45 -3.73 60.28
C LEU A 514 -18.08 -2.48 61.09
N LEU A 515 -17.07 -1.73 60.63
CA LEU A 515 -16.63 -0.47 61.23
C LEU A 515 -17.35 0.73 60.62
N THR A 516 -17.46 0.76 59.29
CA THR A 516 -18.08 1.88 58.57
C THR A 516 -18.44 1.48 57.13
N THR A 517 -19.31 2.27 56.50
CA THR A 517 -19.67 2.20 55.08
C THR A 517 -19.34 3.52 54.41
N VAL A 518 -18.55 3.48 53.34
CA VAL A 518 -17.97 4.67 52.72
C VAL A 518 -18.44 4.77 51.27
N PRO A 519 -19.03 5.89 50.83
CA PRO A 519 -19.31 6.10 49.42
C PRO A 519 -17.98 6.30 48.66
N LEU A 520 -17.76 5.52 47.60
CA LEU A 520 -16.61 5.67 46.73
C LEU A 520 -16.84 6.83 45.75
N GLY A 521 -15.78 7.58 45.44
CA GLY A 521 -15.79 8.60 44.39
C GLY A 521 -16.00 8.00 42.98
N ASN A 522 -16.20 8.86 41.99
CA ASN A 522 -16.37 8.46 40.58
C ASN A 522 -15.14 7.75 40.00
N ASP A 523 -13.98 7.95 40.64
CA ASP A 523 -12.70 7.34 40.34
C ASP A 523 -12.41 6.10 41.22
N GLY A 524 -13.38 5.66 42.04
CA GLY A 524 -13.23 4.49 42.91
C GLY A 524 -12.33 4.70 44.12
N ASN A 525 -11.95 5.96 44.39
CA ASN A 525 -11.11 6.30 45.54
C ASN A 525 -11.96 6.93 46.65
N ALA A 526 -11.56 6.75 47.91
CA ALA A 526 -12.19 7.40 49.05
C ALA A 526 -11.21 7.60 50.21
N THR A 527 -11.40 8.68 50.96
CA THR A 527 -10.71 8.91 52.24
C THR A 527 -11.73 8.96 53.35
N PHE A 528 -11.52 8.19 54.42
CA PHE A 528 -12.43 8.07 55.54
C PHE A 528 -11.68 7.86 56.84
N VAL A 529 -12.40 8.03 57.96
CA VAL A 529 -11.86 7.83 59.31
C VAL A 529 -12.56 6.63 59.93
N ILE A 530 -11.79 5.72 60.52
CA ILE A 530 -12.30 4.66 61.38
C ILE A 530 -11.91 4.93 62.83
N THR A 531 -12.63 4.33 63.77
CA THR A 531 -12.23 4.26 65.18
C THR A 531 -11.79 2.83 65.47
N ILE A 532 -10.59 2.66 66.04
CA ILE A 532 -10.12 1.33 66.49
C ILE A 532 -11.08 0.85 67.59
N PRO A 533 -11.57 -0.41 67.53
CA PRO A 533 -12.44 -0.92 68.59
C PRO A 533 -11.81 -0.81 69.98
N GLY A 534 -12.59 -0.39 70.98
CA GLY A 534 -12.09 -0.25 72.36
C GLY A 534 -11.65 -1.56 73.00
N ASP A 535 -12.13 -2.70 72.47
CA ASP A 535 -11.77 -4.06 72.84
C ASP A 535 -10.64 -4.67 71.99
N ALA A 536 -9.97 -3.87 71.12
CA ALA A 536 -8.83 -4.35 70.33
C ALA A 536 -7.66 -4.75 71.26
N SER A 537 -7.15 -5.97 71.08
CA SER A 537 -5.97 -6.45 71.82
C SER A 537 -4.69 -5.72 71.41
N PHE A 538 -3.66 -5.75 72.26
CA PHE A 538 -2.32 -5.36 71.82
C PHE A 538 -1.75 -6.45 70.90
N GLY A 539 -1.34 -6.09 69.67
CA GLY A 539 -0.89 -7.02 68.65
C GLY A 539 -1.18 -6.54 67.22
N ILE A 540 -1.02 -7.44 66.24
CA ILE A 540 -1.36 -7.17 64.83
C ILE A 540 -2.86 -7.38 64.63
N HIS A 541 -3.51 -6.43 63.98
CA HIS A 541 -4.93 -6.46 63.63
C HIS A 541 -5.15 -6.16 62.16
N TYR A 542 -6.25 -6.66 61.59
CA TYR A 542 -6.54 -6.52 60.17
C TYR A 542 -7.84 -5.77 59.89
N ILE A 543 -7.77 -4.83 58.96
CA ILE A 543 -8.90 -4.08 58.42
C ILE A 543 -9.15 -4.55 56.99
N TYR A 544 -10.39 -4.90 56.68
CA TYR A 544 -10.80 -5.45 55.38
C TYR A 544 -11.77 -4.51 54.69
N GLY A 545 -11.46 -4.11 53.46
CA GLY A 545 -12.35 -3.34 52.59
C GLY A 545 -12.95 -4.23 51.53
N VAL A 546 -14.28 -4.21 51.39
CA VAL A 546 -15.04 -4.98 50.40
C VAL A 546 -15.99 -4.03 49.67
N ASP A 547 -15.91 -3.93 48.34
CA ASP A 547 -16.84 -3.10 47.57
C ASP A 547 -18.18 -3.80 47.26
N SER A 548 -19.15 -3.03 46.78
CA SER A 548 -20.48 -3.50 46.41
C SER A 548 -20.57 -4.14 45.02
N TRP A 549 -19.45 -4.32 44.30
CA TRP A 549 -19.48 -4.80 42.92
C TRP A 549 -19.81 -6.30 42.85
N LYS A 550 -20.65 -6.69 41.89
CA LYS A 550 -21.09 -8.09 41.66
C LYS A 550 -20.78 -8.48 40.22
N PRO A 551 -20.37 -9.74 39.94
CA PRO A 551 -20.47 -10.92 40.82
C PRO A 551 -19.28 -11.16 41.77
N LEU A 552 -18.15 -10.46 41.62
CA LEU A 552 -16.94 -10.68 42.41
C LEU A 552 -16.48 -9.37 43.07
N PRO A 553 -16.88 -9.06 44.32
CA PRO A 553 -16.46 -7.83 44.97
C PRO A 553 -14.94 -7.81 45.15
N TYR A 554 -14.35 -6.63 45.02
CA TYR A 554 -12.93 -6.46 45.26
C TYR A 554 -12.66 -6.38 46.77
N GLU A 555 -11.75 -7.22 47.27
CA GLU A 555 -11.38 -7.29 48.69
C GLU A 555 -9.90 -7.02 48.92
N TYR A 556 -9.57 -6.09 49.83
CA TYR A 556 -8.19 -5.86 50.28
C TYR A 556 -8.07 -5.70 51.78
N THR A 557 -6.89 -6.07 52.30
CA THR A 557 -6.60 -6.10 53.74
C THR A 557 -5.47 -5.14 54.08
N LEU A 558 -5.63 -4.37 55.15
CA LEU A 558 -4.62 -3.52 55.76
C LEU A 558 -4.32 -4.04 57.17
N SER A 559 -3.06 -4.39 57.45
CA SER A 559 -2.61 -4.74 58.80
C SER A 559 -2.15 -3.51 59.59
N ILE A 560 -2.53 -3.41 60.86
CA ILE A 560 -2.07 -2.37 61.80
C ILE A 560 -1.57 -3.03 63.10
N VAL A 561 -0.71 -2.35 63.87
CA VAL A 561 -0.18 -2.85 65.16
C VAL A 561 -0.62 -1.96 66.31
N VAL A 562 -1.14 -2.57 67.37
CA VAL A 562 -1.59 -1.91 68.61
C VAL A 562 -0.60 -2.34 69.74
N GLY A 563 0.33 -1.49 70.23
CA GLY A 563 1.30 -1.74 71.37
C GLY A 563 2.64 -2.54 71.14
N ALA A 564 3.68 -2.49 72.04
CA ALA A 564 4.98 -3.26 71.96
C ALA A 564 5.92 -3.41 73.25
N LYS A 565 6.65 -4.57 73.49
CA LYS A 565 8.00 -4.77 74.22
C LYS A 565 8.52 -6.24 74.49
N ALA A 566 9.84 -6.52 74.80
CA ALA A 566 10.49 -7.87 75.06
C ALA A 566 11.69 -7.96 76.11
N TYR A 567 12.07 -9.17 76.69
CA TYR A 567 13.41 -9.81 77.17
C TYR A 567 13.30 -10.99 78.26
N TRP A 568 14.26 -12.00 78.40
CA TRP A 568 14.18 -13.29 79.24
C TRP A 568 15.46 -13.89 79.94
N ALA A 569 15.31 -14.94 80.80
CA ALA A 569 16.07 -16.24 80.76
C ALA A 569 15.26 -17.41 81.39
N ILE A 570 15.44 -18.68 80.95
CA ILE A 570 14.46 -19.80 81.05
C ILE A 570 14.93 -20.99 81.94
N PRO A 571 14.14 -21.52 82.91
CA PRO A 571 13.90 -22.98 82.95
C PRO A 571 12.43 -23.40 82.67
N PRO A 572 12.20 -24.67 82.26
CA PRO A 572 10.87 -25.17 81.91
C PRO A 572 9.98 -25.27 83.15
N ALA A 573 8.77 -24.73 83.01
CA ALA A 573 7.87 -24.39 84.10
C ALA A 573 7.17 -25.56 84.79
N LEU A 574 6.73 -25.32 86.04
CA LEU A 574 5.62 -26.01 86.71
C LEU A 574 4.81 -25.04 87.62
N PRO A 575 3.52 -25.33 87.89
CA PRO A 575 2.57 -24.44 88.58
C PRO A 575 2.64 -24.54 90.12
N GLU A 576 2.53 -23.39 90.79
CA GLU A 576 2.32 -23.09 92.23
C GLU A 576 3.05 -23.86 93.36
N LYS A 577 3.47 -25.12 93.22
CA LYS A 577 4.33 -25.90 94.14
C LYS A 577 5.47 -26.60 93.37
N PRO A 578 6.69 -26.73 93.94
CA PRO A 578 7.83 -27.34 93.26
C PRO A 578 7.72 -28.87 93.31
N GLU A 579 6.80 -29.41 92.54
CA GLU A 579 6.66 -30.85 92.36
C GLU A 579 7.59 -31.34 91.24
N VAL A 580 8.28 -32.46 91.44
CA VAL A 580 9.16 -33.05 90.42
C VAL A 580 8.88 -34.54 90.21
N SER A 581 9.15 -35.03 89.00
CA SER A 581 9.10 -36.45 88.66
C SER A 581 10.42 -37.15 89.00
N ALA A 582 10.35 -38.26 89.75
CA ALA A 582 11.50 -39.14 89.96
C ALA A 582 11.92 -39.85 88.65
N GLY A 583 13.22 -40.05 88.46
CA GLY A 583 13.76 -40.84 87.34
C GLY A 583 13.51 -42.33 87.50
N TYR A 584 13.78 -43.09 86.44
CA TYR A 584 13.74 -44.56 86.44
C TYR A 584 15.17 -45.11 86.46
N ASN A 585 15.48 -45.99 87.41
CA ASN A 585 16.85 -46.46 87.68
C ASN A 585 17.89 -45.32 87.80
N ASN A 586 17.52 -44.22 88.47
CA ASN A 586 18.32 -42.99 88.61
C ASN A 586 18.70 -42.30 87.30
N THR A 587 17.96 -42.57 86.22
CA THR A 587 18.15 -41.95 84.91
C THR A 587 16.86 -41.28 84.43
N ARG A 588 17.01 -40.27 83.57
CA ARG A 588 15.87 -39.66 82.90
C ARG A 588 15.50 -40.53 81.71
N LEU A 589 14.23 -40.86 81.61
CA LEU A 589 13.67 -41.53 80.44
C LEU A 589 12.77 -40.54 79.73
N GLU A 590 13.11 -40.19 78.50
CA GLU A 590 12.39 -39.20 77.71
C GLU A 590 11.99 -39.84 76.37
N VAL A 591 10.71 -39.69 76.02
CA VAL A 591 10.16 -40.15 74.75
C VAL A 591 9.53 -39.00 74.00
N CYS A 592 10.09 -38.75 72.83
CA CYS A 592 9.62 -37.71 71.91
C CYS A 592 8.83 -38.34 70.77
N PRO A 593 7.87 -37.59 70.17
CA PRO A 593 7.15 -38.04 68.99
C PRO A 593 8.06 -38.41 67.81
N CYS A 594 9.25 -37.78 67.69
CA CYS A 594 10.26 -38.10 66.67
C CYS A 594 11.71 -37.87 67.15
N PRO A 595 12.67 -38.78 66.89
CA PRO A 595 14.08 -38.56 67.16
C PRO A 595 14.78 -37.88 65.95
N GLY A 596 15.18 -36.62 66.10
CA GLY A 596 16.03 -35.91 65.13
C GLY A 596 15.38 -34.71 64.44
N VAL A 597 16.18 -33.68 64.19
CA VAL A 597 15.77 -32.38 63.64
C VAL A 597 15.40 -32.53 62.16
N TYR A 598 14.29 -31.89 61.76
CA TYR A 598 13.83 -31.54 60.40
C TYR A 598 12.60 -32.25 59.81
N SER A 599 11.92 -31.44 59.02
CA SER A 599 10.60 -31.54 58.39
C SER A 599 10.42 -32.68 57.38
N GLY A 600 9.30 -33.40 57.49
CA GLY A 600 8.71 -34.16 56.37
C GLY A 600 8.09 -35.50 56.77
N VAL A 601 6.80 -35.63 56.45
CA VAL A 601 5.81 -36.71 56.70
C VAL A 601 6.32 -38.16 56.73
N GLY A 602 5.79 -38.96 57.68
CA GLY A 602 5.83 -40.42 57.64
C GLY A 602 4.55 -41.10 58.14
N TYR A 603 4.03 -42.07 57.38
CA TYR A 603 3.01 -43.00 57.85
C TYR A 603 3.43 -44.43 57.47
N CYS A 604 3.40 -45.33 58.47
CA CYS A 604 3.88 -46.73 58.47
C CYS A 604 5.40 -47.00 58.61
N ASP A 605 6.16 -46.07 59.19
CA ASP A 605 7.20 -46.38 60.19
C ASP A 605 7.30 -45.19 61.16
N LYS A 606 6.68 -45.37 62.34
CA LYS A 606 6.10 -44.35 63.24
C LYS A 606 6.83 -43.00 63.36
N CYS A 607 6.24 -41.95 62.76
CA CYS A 607 6.31 -40.54 63.16
C CYS A 607 5.17 -39.74 62.50
N VAL A 608 4.12 -39.40 63.25
CA VAL A 608 2.98 -38.57 62.77
C VAL A 608 3.31 -37.11 63.03
N THR A 609 3.14 -36.23 62.03
CA THR A 609 3.36 -34.78 62.14
C THR A 609 2.32 -34.14 63.05
N TYR A 610 2.54 -34.24 64.36
CA TYR A 610 1.91 -33.43 65.39
C TYR A 610 3.03 -32.76 66.17
N ILE A 611 3.04 -31.42 66.22
CA ILE A 611 4.01 -30.68 67.04
C ILE A 611 3.53 -30.83 68.48
N ALA A 612 3.95 -31.89 69.15
CA ALA A 612 3.63 -32.13 70.55
C ALA A 612 4.90 -32.17 71.42
N GLU A 613 4.75 -31.78 72.69
CA GLU A 613 5.85 -31.80 73.67
C GLU A 613 6.29 -33.25 73.95
N CYS A 614 7.59 -33.47 74.14
CA CYS A 614 8.12 -34.76 74.60
C CYS A 614 7.67 -35.05 76.03
N ASP A 615 7.36 -36.31 76.33
CA ASP A 615 7.02 -36.75 77.68
C ASP A 615 8.21 -37.47 78.33
N TYR A 616 8.30 -37.41 79.66
CA TYR A 616 9.49 -37.86 80.40
C TYR A 616 9.24 -38.26 81.85
N LEU A 617 10.09 -39.14 82.38
CA LEU A 617 10.32 -39.38 83.81
C LEU A 617 11.71 -38.92 84.19
N GLY A 618 11.83 -38.27 85.34
CA GLY A 618 13.12 -37.77 85.84
C GLY A 618 13.34 -36.33 85.40
N ASP A 619 12.94 -35.40 86.24
CA ASP A 619 13.17 -33.99 85.99
C ASP A 619 14.65 -33.65 86.15
N TYR A 620 15.14 -32.71 85.34
CA TYR A 620 16.47 -32.15 85.56
C TYR A 620 16.39 -31.02 86.57
N ILE A 621 17.34 -31.02 87.51
CA ILE A 621 17.54 -29.92 88.44
C ILE A 621 18.93 -29.36 88.20
N ASP A 622 18.98 -28.05 87.94
CA ASP A 622 20.22 -27.27 87.87
C ASP A 622 20.44 -26.57 89.20
N VAL A 623 21.50 -26.94 89.91
CA VAL A 623 21.92 -26.29 91.15
C VAL A 623 23.12 -25.42 90.84
N THR A 624 22.92 -24.09 90.80
CA THR A 624 24.01 -23.13 90.67
C THR A 624 24.50 -22.72 92.06
N VAL A 625 25.76 -23.02 92.36
CA VAL A 625 26.41 -22.62 93.61
C VAL A 625 27.48 -21.59 93.30
N SER A 626 27.42 -20.43 93.96
CA SER A 626 28.42 -19.36 93.85
C SER A 626 29.23 -19.24 95.14
N GLY A 627 30.48 -18.78 95.04
CA GLY A 627 31.41 -18.63 96.18
C GLY A 627 32.36 -19.81 96.39
N LEU A 628 32.57 -20.65 95.37
CA LEU A 628 33.34 -21.89 95.44
C LEU A 628 34.86 -21.66 95.29
N SER A 629 35.67 -22.53 95.88
CA SER A 629 37.12 -22.54 95.66
C SER A 629 37.48 -23.37 94.40
N PRO A 630 38.31 -22.85 93.47
CA PRO A 630 38.73 -23.62 92.30
C PRO A 630 39.42 -24.94 92.68
N GLY A 631 38.96 -26.05 92.14
CA GLY A 631 39.45 -27.41 92.41
C GLY A 631 38.76 -28.15 93.55
N GLU A 632 37.86 -27.50 94.29
CA GLU A 632 37.07 -28.12 95.37
C GLU A 632 36.15 -29.23 94.83
N THR A 633 36.00 -30.33 95.59
CA THR A 633 35.05 -31.39 95.25
C THR A 633 33.69 -31.10 95.87
N LEU A 634 32.66 -31.02 95.05
CA LEU A 634 31.28 -30.78 95.43
C LEU A 634 30.46 -32.06 95.26
N THR A 635 29.82 -32.51 96.32
CA THR A 635 28.91 -33.66 96.31
C THR A 635 27.49 -33.19 96.53
N VAL A 636 26.66 -33.29 95.50
CA VAL A 636 25.24 -32.95 95.58
C VAL A 636 24.47 -34.16 96.08
N ARG A 637 23.61 -33.93 97.07
CA ARG A 637 22.69 -34.91 97.64
C ARG A 637 21.25 -34.47 97.44
N PHE A 638 20.40 -35.44 97.15
CA PHE A 638 18.95 -35.29 97.10
C PHE A 638 18.38 -36.20 98.20
N GLY A 639 17.94 -35.59 99.31
CA GLY A 639 17.76 -36.29 100.58
C GLY A 639 19.06 -36.98 101.01
N ASP A 640 18.98 -38.27 101.30
CA ASP A 640 20.15 -39.07 101.68
C ASP A 640 20.96 -39.60 100.49
N ILE A 641 20.48 -39.41 99.25
CA ILE A 641 21.09 -40.01 98.06
C ILE A 641 22.12 -39.06 97.46
N VAL A 642 23.35 -39.54 97.24
CA VAL A 642 24.35 -38.82 96.45
C VAL A 642 23.97 -38.92 94.98
N VAL A 643 23.67 -37.79 94.34
CA VAL A 643 23.20 -37.73 92.95
C VAL A 643 24.30 -37.36 91.97
N LYS A 644 25.28 -36.56 92.40
CA LYS A 644 26.43 -36.18 91.57
C LYS A 644 27.60 -35.69 92.41
N THR A 645 28.81 -36.02 91.99
CA THR A 645 30.03 -35.42 92.52
C THR A 645 30.80 -34.77 91.38
N VAL A 646 31.16 -33.50 91.52
CA VAL A 646 31.90 -32.71 90.52
C VAL A 646 33.04 -31.94 91.17
N LYS A 647 34.04 -31.54 90.39
CA LYS A 647 35.05 -30.56 90.83
C LYS A 647 34.67 -29.18 90.33
N ALA A 648 34.70 -28.18 91.21
CA ALA A 648 34.43 -26.79 90.84
C ALA A 648 35.57 -26.25 89.97
N ASN A 649 35.25 -25.74 88.78
CA ASN A 649 36.24 -25.18 87.84
C ASN A 649 36.34 -23.66 87.95
N SER A 650 35.35 -23.01 88.55
CA SER A 650 35.33 -21.56 88.79
C SER A 650 34.64 -21.22 90.12
N SER A 651 34.59 -19.94 90.48
CA SER A 651 33.90 -19.47 91.69
C SER A 651 32.37 -19.62 91.64
N VAL A 652 31.81 -19.94 90.48
CA VAL A 652 30.39 -20.30 90.30
C VAL A 652 30.30 -21.57 89.47
N GLU A 653 29.60 -22.58 89.95
CA GLU A 653 29.43 -23.85 89.26
C GLU A 653 27.94 -24.19 89.17
N THR A 654 27.49 -24.63 87.99
CA THR A 654 26.11 -25.10 87.80
C THR A 654 26.09 -26.61 87.60
N ILE A 655 25.46 -27.31 88.53
CA ILE A 655 25.45 -28.76 88.60
C ILE A 655 24.07 -29.28 88.20
N ARG A 656 23.98 -29.86 87.00
CA ARG A 656 22.78 -30.57 86.52
C ARG A 656 22.75 -32.02 86.98
N PHE A 657 21.67 -32.47 87.60
CA PHE A 657 21.40 -33.90 87.85
C PHE A 657 19.93 -34.25 87.60
N VAL A 658 19.64 -35.55 87.43
CA VAL A 658 18.27 -36.08 87.31
C VAL A 658 17.76 -36.44 88.70
N VAL A 659 16.52 -36.10 89.02
CA VAL A 659 15.87 -36.54 90.27
C VAL A 659 15.99 -38.07 90.41
N PRO A 660 16.57 -38.60 91.50
CA PRO A 660 16.81 -40.04 91.65
C PRO A 660 15.50 -40.84 91.74
N THR A 661 15.58 -42.16 91.56
CA THR A 661 14.42 -43.04 91.73
C THR A 661 14.10 -43.19 93.21
N VAL A 662 13.13 -42.40 93.68
CA VAL A 662 12.68 -42.39 95.07
C VAL A 662 11.16 -42.36 95.18
N PRO A 663 10.58 -42.79 96.31
CA PRO A 663 9.15 -42.64 96.58
C PRO A 663 8.68 -41.19 96.67
N ALA A 664 7.37 -40.97 96.56
CA ALA A 664 6.77 -39.65 96.79
C ALA A 664 7.08 -39.13 98.20
N GLY A 665 7.48 -37.86 98.27
CA GLY A 665 7.86 -37.19 99.51
C GLY A 665 8.64 -35.90 99.25
N SER A 666 8.88 -35.14 100.32
CA SER A 666 9.68 -33.92 100.25
C SER A 666 11.15 -34.24 100.55
N TYR A 667 12.05 -33.86 99.65
CA TYR A 667 13.49 -34.14 99.78
C TYR A 667 14.29 -32.84 99.76
N PRO A 668 15.15 -32.59 100.77
CA PRO A 668 16.07 -31.45 100.72
C PRO A 668 17.16 -31.71 99.68
N ILE A 669 17.65 -30.65 99.04
CA ILE A 669 18.87 -30.71 98.25
C ILE A 669 19.98 -30.06 99.05
N SER A 670 21.09 -30.76 99.22
CA SER A 670 22.28 -30.21 99.85
C SER A 670 23.50 -30.41 98.96
N VAL A 671 24.39 -29.43 98.94
CA VAL A 671 25.69 -29.51 98.27
C VAL A 671 26.76 -29.53 99.34
N ILE A 672 27.50 -30.63 99.42
CA ILE A 672 28.59 -30.80 100.38
C ILE A 672 29.90 -30.53 99.65
N GLY A 673 30.49 -29.37 99.92
CA GLY A 673 31.81 -29.02 99.44
C GLY A 673 32.91 -29.54 100.36
N SER A 674 34.00 -30.06 99.79
CA SER A 674 35.16 -30.53 100.56
C SER A 674 35.86 -29.42 101.36
N VAL A 675 35.59 -28.15 101.03
CA VAL A 675 36.10 -26.96 101.74
C VAL A 675 34.95 -26.10 102.26
N SER A 676 33.90 -25.92 101.46
CA SER A 676 32.76 -25.03 101.72
C SER A 676 31.72 -25.63 102.68
N GLY A 677 31.85 -26.90 103.07
CA GLY A 677 30.90 -27.57 103.97
C GLY A 677 29.55 -27.86 103.33
N THR A 678 28.54 -28.16 104.15
CA THR A 678 27.18 -28.45 103.67
C THR A 678 26.42 -27.15 103.41
N ILE A 679 25.93 -27.00 102.18
CA ILE A 679 25.10 -25.90 101.71
C ILE A 679 23.72 -26.46 101.40
N ASP A 680 22.70 -26.06 102.18
CA ASP A 680 21.32 -26.45 101.90
C ASP A 680 20.71 -25.52 100.83
N VAL A 681 20.21 -26.12 99.75
CA VAL A 681 19.56 -25.39 98.66
C VAL A 681 18.12 -25.11 99.08
N THR A 682 17.89 -23.88 99.54
CA THR A 682 16.58 -23.43 100.06
C THR A 682 15.84 -22.49 99.11
N ASP A 683 16.51 -21.99 98.08
CA ASP A 683 15.97 -20.99 97.14
C ASP A 683 15.81 -21.59 95.74
N PHE A 684 14.59 -21.49 95.20
CA PHE A 684 14.27 -22.01 93.86
C PHE A 684 13.72 -20.90 92.97
N MET A 685 14.30 -20.79 91.76
CA MET A 685 13.84 -19.88 90.71
C MET A 685 12.84 -20.58 89.79
N PHE A 686 11.67 -19.98 89.63
CA PHE A 686 10.57 -20.48 88.79
C PHE A 686 10.27 -19.52 87.64
N ILE A 687 9.71 -20.05 86.56
CA ILE A 687 9.16 -19.26 85.45
C ILE A 687 7.71 -19.60 85.28
N ASN A 688 6.87 -18.57 85.34
CA ASN A 688 5.45 -18.71 85.07
C ASN A 688 5.23 -18.88 83.56
N LYS A 689 4.71 -20.02 83.09
CA LYS A 689 4.53 -20.31 81.65
C LYS A 689 3.53 -19.36 80.95
N THR A 690 2.58 -18.77 81.70
CA THR A 690 1.51 -17.91 81.15
C THR A 690 1.95 -16.46 81.01
N THR A 691 2.80 -15.97 81.93
CA THR A 691 3.30 -14.57 81.93
C THR A 691 4.79 -14.46 81.57
N ASN A 692 5.50 -15.58 81.56
CA ASN A 692 6.91 -15.76 81.28
C ASN A 692 7.85 -14.88 82.14
N THR A 693 7.42 -14.63 83.39
CA THR A 693 8.14 -13.89 84.44
C THR A 693 8.87 -14.82 85.42
N LYS A 694 10.10 -14.45 85.83
CA LYS A 694 10.89 -15.16 86.84
C LYS A 694 10.42 -14.82 88.27
N GLN A 695 10.25 -15.83 89.12
CA GLN A 695 9.97 -15.65 90.55
C GLN A 695 10.91 -16.51 91.39
N ILE A 696 11.44 -15.96 92.49
CA ILE A 696 12.25 -16.70 93.46
C ILE A 696 11.35 -17.04 94.64
N LYS A 697 11.28 -18.32 95.02
CA LYS A 697 10.65 -18.71 96.29
C LYS A 697 11.70 -19.29 97.23
N HIS A 698 11.69 -18.79 98.46
CA HIS A 698 12.62 -19.14 99.53
C HIS A 698 12.00 -20.18 100.47
N GLY A 699 12.81 -21.12 100.97
CA GLY A 699 12.45 -22.06 102.05
C GLY A 699 11.51 -23.20 101.66
N ILE A 700 11.41 -23.57 100.38
CA ILE A 700 10.50 -24.65 99.92
C ILE A 700 11.28 -25.91 99.60
N LEU A 701 10.80 -27.07 100.07
CA LEU A 701 11.34 -28.39 99.69
C LEU A 701 10.71 -28.88 98.38
N LEU A 702 11.52 -29.51 97.54
CA LEU A 702 11.03 -30.18 96.33
C LEU A 702 10.22 -31.42 96.70
N GLU A 703 9.02 -31.52 96.16
CA GLU A 703 8.12 -32.64 96.39
C GLU A 703 8.18 -33.60 95.20
N VAL A 704 8.68 -34.82 95.42
CA VAL A 704 8.59 -35.88 94.42
C VAL A 704 7.15 -36.37 94.39
N VAL A 705 6.54 -36.34 93.21
CA VAL A 705 5.15 -36.81 93.01
C VAL A 705 5.10 -38.00 92.05
N PRO A 706 4.10 -38.88 92.16
CA PRO A 706 4.00 -40.02 91.27
C PRO A 706 3.69 -39.58 89.84
N LYS A 707 4.48 -40.06 88.88
CA LYS A 707 4.25 -39.86 87.44
C LYS A 707 4.36 -41.19 86.72
N ILE A 708 3.55 -41.36 85.69
CA ILE A 708 3.67 -42.48 84.75
C ILE A 708 4.14 -42.00 83.38
N LEU A 709 4.83 -42.88 82.67
CA LEU A 709 5.22 -42.72 81.28
C LEU A 709 4.75 -43.93 80.48
N LEU A 710 4.14 -43.65 79.34
CA LEU A 710 3.64 -44.66 78.44
C LEU A 710 4.63 -44.88 77.31
N LEU A 711 4.83 -46.14 76.96
CA LEU A 711 5.77 -46.57 75.95
C LEU A 711 5.08 -47.56 75.01
N ASP A 712 5.63 -47.68 73.80
CA ASP A 712 5.37 -48.84 72.96
C ASP A 712 5.71 -50.14 73.73
N LEU A 713 4.96 -51.22 73.49
CA LEU A 713 5.11 -52.46 74.26
C LEU A 713 6.52 -53.04 74.19
N GLU A 714 7.16 -52.93 73.03
CA GLU A 714 8.44 -53.58 72.75
C GLU A 714 9.61 -52.61 72.65
N LYS A 715 9.36 -51.31 72.53
CA LYS A 715 10.40 -50.29 72.33
C LYS A 715 10.24 -49.14 73.32
N ASP A 716 11.36 -48.54 73.72
CA ASP A 716 11.39 -47.34 74.55
C ASP A 716 11.13 -46.08 73.70
N VAL A 717 9.98 -46.06 73.01
CA VAL A 717 9.52 -44.96 72.15
C VAL A 717 8.08 -44.62 72.49
N LEU A 718 7.65 -43.41 72.08
CA LEU A 718 6.28 -42.96 72.29
C LEU A 718 5.27 -43.91 71.61
N PRO A 719 4.19 -44.34 72.32
CA PRO A 719 3.23 -45.26 71.75
C PRO A 719 2.28 -44.54 70.78
N ILE A 720 2.36 -44.91 69.50
CA ILE A 720 1.35 -44.56 68.48
C ILE A 720 0.50 -45.80 68.20
N LEU A 721 -0.79 -45.73 68.47
CA LEU A 721 -1.75 -46.83 68.26
C LEU A 721 -2.58 -46.58 67.01
N VAL A 722 -2.81 -47.62 66.21
CA VAL A 722 -3.77 -47.59 65.09
C VAL A 722 -5.09 -48.16 65.63
N GLY A 723 -5.99 -47.28 66.06
CA GLY A 723 -7.18 -47.66 66.83
C GLY A 723 -6.85 -48.21 68.23
N PRO A 724 -7.76 -49.00 68.84
CA PRO A 724 -7.58 -49.55 70.18
C PRO A 724 -6.37 -50.49 70.31
N GLY A 725 -5.59 -50.38 71.38
CA GLY A 725 -4.37 -51.18 71.55
C GLY A 725 -3.73 -51.11 72.94
N PHE A 726 -2.70 -51.92 73.17
CA PHE A 726 -1.99 -51.97 74.46
C PHE A 726 -0.73 -51.09 74.45
N VAL A 727 -0.43 -50.46 75.59
CA VAL A 727 0.80 -49.70 75.84
C VAL A 727 1.49 -50.20 77.11
N ARG A 728 2.81 -50.07 77.15
CA ARG A 728 3.63 -50.37 78.34
C ARG A 728 3.67 -49.16 79.26
N VAL A 729 3.66 -49.41 80.58
CA VAL A 729 3.66 -48.37 81.61
C VAL A 729 4.91 -48.49 82.48
N ILE A 730 5.58 -47.35 82.69
CA ILE A 730 6.58 -47.18 83.74
C ILE A 730 6.08 -46.10 84.69
N GLY A 731 5.99 -46.42 85.98
CA GLY A 731 5.60 -45.46 87.03
C GLY A 731 6.69 -45.31 88.07
N THR A 732 7.05 -44.08 88.42
CA THR A 732 8.03 -43.74 89.45
C THR A 732 7.46 -42.70 90.41
N GLY A 733 8.07 -42.54 91.58
CA GLY A 733 7.62 -41.57 92.57
C GLY A 733 6.41 -42.04 93.38
N PHE A 734 5.99 -43.30 93.32
CA PHE A 734 4.88 -43.81 94.14
C PHE A 734 5.34 -44.15 95.56
N LYS A 735 4.46 -44.07 96.57
CA LYS A 735 4.82 -44.60 97.90
C LYS A 735 4.76 -46.13 97.91
N PRO A 736 5.66 -46.83 98.63
CA PRO A 736 5.61 -48.28 98.73
C PRO A 736 4.26 -48.74 99.30
N GLY A 737 3.68 -49.78 98.69
CA GLY A 737 2.42 -50.37 99.16
C GLY A 737 1.13 -49.63 98.77
N ILE A 738 1.18 -48.61 97.89
CA ILE A 738 -0.04 -48.08 97.27
C ILE A 738 -0.79 -49.17 96.50
N ALA A 739 -2.11 -49.01 96.40
CA ALA A 739 -2.95 -49.86 95.56
C ALA A 739 -3.60 -49.00 94.48
N VAL A 740 -3.34 -49.32 93.21
CA VAL A 740 -4.01 -48.64 92.10
C VAL A 740 -5.49 -49.04 92.11
N ARG A 741 -6.37 -48.10 91.80
CA ARG A 741 -7.82 -48.28 91.80
C ARG A 741 -8.45 -48.00 90.47
N ALA A 742 -7.92 -47.08 89.66
CA ALA A 742 -8.44 -46.84 88.32
C ALA A 742 -7.37 -46.34 87.34
N VAL A 743 -7.69 -46.49 86.06
CA VAL A 743 -7.01 -45.80 84.95
C VAL A 743 -7.96 -44.72 84.47
N LEU A 744 -7.46 -43.49 84.35
CA LEU A 744 -8.21 -42.36 83.82
C LEU A 744 -7.62 -41.99 82.46
N PHE A 745 -8.49 -41.67 81.50
CA PHE A 745 -8.13 -41.15 80.18
C PHE A 745 -8.68 -39.74 80.03
N ASN A 746 -7.80 -38.75 79.80
CA ASN A 746 -8.13 -37.32 79.83
C ASN A 746 -8.94 -36.95 81.09
N ASP A 747 -8.51 -37.47 82.25
CA ASP A 747 -9.17 -37.34 83.55
C ASP A 747 -10.61 -37.88 83.66
N THR A 748 -11.04 -38.72 82.70
CA THR A 748 -12.33 -39.43 82.73
C THR A 748 -12.15 -40.92 83.01
N ASP A 749 -13.12 -41.57 83.65
CA ASP A 749 -13.06 -42.98 84.07
C ASP A 749 -13.59 -43.98 83.03
N ALA A 750 -13.92 -43.51 81.82
CA ALA A 750 -14.78 -44.20 80.85
C ALA A 750 -14.24 -45.54 80.32
N ALA A 751 -12.99 -45.89 80.60
CA ALA A 751 -12.31 -47.10 80.10
C ALA A 751 -11.83 -48.05 81.22
N TYR A 752 -12.25 -47.81 82.47
CA TYR A 752 -11.74 -48.54 83.62
C TYR A 752 -12.00 -50.06 83.59
N MET A 753 -13.20 -50.48 83.17
CA MET A 753 -13.61 -51.90 83.12
C MET A 753 -12.69 -52.75 82.23
N LEU A 754 -12.02 -52.15 81.25
CA LEU A 754 -11.11 -52.83 80.33
C LEU A 754 -9.68 -52.95 80.89
N ASN A 755 -9.39 -52.32 82.05
CA ASN A 755 -8.08 -52.25 82.67
C ASN A 755 -8.06 -52.69 84.13
N MET A 756 -9.00 -53.55 84.55
CA MET A 756 -9.12 -53.99 85.95
C MET A 756 -7.85 -54.64 86.53
N GLN A 757 -6.96 -55.18 85.68
CA GLN A 757 -5.69 -55.77 86.11
C GLN A 757 -4.79 -54.80 86.88
N VAL A 758 -4.95 -53.48 86.67
CA VAL A 758 -4.14 -52.48 87.38
C VAL A 758 -4.44 -52.49 88.89
N GLN A 759 -5.59 -52.99 89.34
CA GLN A 759 -5.95 -53.00 90.77
C GLN A 759 -4.97 -53.81 91.64
N SER A 760 -4.26 -54.77 91.04
CA SER A 760 -3.26 -55.58 91.73
C SER A 760 -1.86 -54.99 91.63
N TRP A 761 -1.69 -53.85 90.97
CA TRP A 761 -0.39 -53.17 90.89
C TRP A 761 -0.08 -52.46 92.20
N SER A 762 1.19 -52.53 92.59
CA SER A 762 1.74 -51.88 93.78
C SER A 762 3.09 -51.24 93.46
N ALA A 763 3.60 -50.41 94.35
CA ALA A 763 4.94 -49.84 94.20
C ALA A 763 5.95 -50.54 95.10
N ASP A 764 7.16 -50.74 94.58
CA ASP A 764 8.29 -51.31 95.33
C ASP A 764 8.86 -50.31 96.35
N ALA A 765 9.87 -50.73 97.12
CA ALA A 765 10.49 -49.91 98.17
C ALA A 765 11.13 -48.59 97.65
N ARG A 766 11.44 -48.50 96.36
CA ARG A 766 12.01 -47.29 95.72
C ARG A 766 10.93 -46.44 95.03
N GLY A 767 9.66 -46.84 95.12
CA GLY A 767 8.54 -46.13 94.55
C GLY A 767 8.32 -46.38 93.06
N VAL A 768 8.82 -47.51 92.55
CA VAL A 768 8.59 -47.94 91.17
C VAL A 768 7.37 -48.85 91.11
N LEU A 769 6.45 -48.56 90.19
CA LEU A 769 5.23 -49.34 89.99
C LEU A 769 5.54 -50.72 89.41
N LYS A 770 4.88 -51.75 89.94
CA LYS A 770 5.06 -53.16 89.58
C LYS A 770 3.72 -53.85 89.32
N SER A 771 3.69 -54.64 88.27
CA SER A 771 2.62 -55.60 87.99
C SER A 771 2.99 -56.96 88.59
N PRO A 772 2.10 -57.63 89.33
CA PRO A 772 2.36 -58.98 89.81
C PRO A 772 2.16 -60.04 88.71
N PHE A 773 1.58 -59.67 87.56
CA PHE A 773 1.19 -60.61 86.50
C PHE A 773 2.18 -60.67 85.33
N THR A 774 2.94 -59.60 85.10
CA THR A 774 3.79 -59.43 83.91
C THR A 774 5.07 -58.67 84.26
N GLU A 775 6.18 -59.00 83.58
CA GLU A 775 7.44 -58.24 83.73
C GLU A 775 7.31 -56.80 83.23
N LYS A 776 6.53 -56.59 82.16
CA LYS A 776 6.17 -55.27 81.62
C LYS A 776 4.72 -54.96 82.01
N ALA A 777 4.52 -53.94 82.85
CA ALA A 777 3.18 -53.46 83.18
C ALA A 777 2.52 -52.84 81.94
N GLY A 778 1.25 -53.16 81.67
CA GLY A 778 0.56 -52.71 80.46
C GLY A 778 -0.90 -52.30 80.68
N ILE A 779 -1.36 -51.34 79.89
CA ILE A 779 -2.72 -50.80 79.88
C ILE A 779 -3.28 -50.88 78.46
N TYR A 780 -4.54 -51.27 78.34
CA TYR A 780 -5.31 -51.21 77.09
C TYR A 780 -5.94 -49.82 76.92
N VAL A 781 -5.73 -49.22 75.75
CA VAL A 781 -6.27 -47.92 75.37
C VAL A 781 -7.41 -48.15 74.37
N PRO A 782 -8.69 -48.00 74.76
CA PRO A 782 -9.83 -48.30 73.90
C PRO A 782 -10.27 -47.11 73.05
N ALA A 783 -9.33 -46.27 72.60
CA ALA A 783 -9.65 -45.07 71.84
C ALA A 783 -9.80 -45.39 70.34
N LEU A 784 -10.90 -44.93 69.76
CA LEU A 784 -11.19 -45.03 68.31
C LEU A 784 -10.92 -43.71 67.59
N GLU A 785 -11.07 -42.56 68.25
CA GLU A 785 -10.86 -41.26 67.62
C GLU A 785 -9.37 -40.91 67.55
N PRO A 786 -8.88 -40.36 66.42
CA PRO A 786 -7.51 -39.92 66.34
C PRO A 786 -7.28 -38.73 67.27
N GLY A 787 -6.22 -38.79 68.08
CA GLY A 787 -5.91 -37.74 69.05
C GLY A 787 -4.80 -38.16 70.03
N ALA A 788 -4.32 -37.19 70.80
CA ALA A 788 -3.46 -37.41 71.95
C ALA A 788 -4.34 -37.62 73.20
N TYR A 789 -4.08 -38.68 73.94
CA TYR A 789 -4.78 -39.01 75.18
C TYR A 789 -3.79 -39.01 76.34
N GLU A 790 -4.13 -38.28 77.39
CA GLU A 790 -3.46 -38.32 78.70
C GLU A 790 -3.99 -39.51 79.49
N VAL A 791 -3.11 -40.35 79.99
CA VAL A 791 -3.47 -41.49 80.84
C VAL A 791 -2.85 -41.29 82.22
N SER A 792 -3.68 -41.31 83.25
CA SER A 792 -3.25 -41.22 84.65
C SER A 792 -3.77 -42.40 85.47
N LEU A 793 -3.13 -42.68 86.59
CA LEU A 793 -3.55 -43.72 87.52
C LEU A 793 -4.15 -43.11 88.77
N ALA A 794 -5.37 -43.48 89.10
CA ALA A 794 -5.96 -43.22 90.41
C ALA A 794 -5.52 -44.32 91.38
N TYR A 795 -4.89 -43.97 92.48
CA TYR A 795 -4.37 -44.90 93.48
C TYR A 795 -4.74 -44.47 94.89
N VAL A 796 -4.78 -45.43 95.81
CA VAL A 796 -5.05 -45.17 97.22
C VAL A 796 -3.74 -45.16 97.99
N GLU A 797 -3.50 -44.05 98.68
CA GLU A 797 -2.41 -43.87 99.62
C GLU A 797 -3.02 -43.68 101.02
N GLY A 798 -2.93 -44.70 101.86
CA GLY A 798 -3.65 -44.74 103.13
C GLY A 798 -5.17 -44.77 102.90
N THR A 799 -5.88 -43.71 103.28
CA THR A 799 -7.34 -43.56 103.09
C THR A 799 -7.71 -42.58 101.97
N LYS A 800 -6.73 -41.94 101.32
CA LYS A 800 -6.98 -40.93 100.29
C LYS A 800 -6.74 -41.49 98.90
N THR A 801 -7.69 -41.26 98.00
CA THR A 801 -7.49 -41.47 96.57
C THR A 801 -6.72 -40.27 96.00
N LYS A 802 -5.65 -40.55 95.26
CA LYS A 802 -4.83 -39.57 94.54
C LYS A 802 -4.70 -40.00 93.08
N VAL A 803 -4.32 -39.06 92.22
CA VAL A 803 -4.10 -39.29 90.78
C VAL A 803 -2.63 -39.01 90.47
N SER A 804 -2.00 -39.87 89.67
CA SER A 804 -0.62 -39.64 89.21
C SER A 804 -0.59 -38.54 88.16
N LYS A 805 0.57 -37.89 87.96
CA LYS A 805 0.79 -37.11 86.73
C LYS A 805 0.65 -38.04 85.52
N ALA A 806 -0.05 -37.56 84.50
CA ALA A 806 -0.40 -38.35 83.32
C ALA A 806 0.81 -38.61 82.43
N GLY A 807 0.74 -39.68 81.64
CA GLY A 807 1.59 -39.95 80.49
C GLY A 807 0.80 -39.90 79.17
N LEU A 808 1.47 -39.69 78.04
CA LEU A 808 0.80 -39.48 76.74
C LEU A 808 0.79 -40.72 75.82
N VAL A 809 -0.35 -40.99 75.18
CA VAL A 809 -0.50 -41.96 74.07
C VAL A 809 -1.21 -41.32 72.88
N TYR A 810 -0.78 -41.63 71.66
CA TYR A 810 -1.38 -41.09 70.44
C TYR A 810 -2.13 -42.18 69.71
N VAL A 811 -3.41 -41.95 69.46
CA VAL A 811 -4.21 -42.84 68.60
C VAL A 811 -4.36 -42.17 67.25
N ILE A 812 -4.14 -42.93 66.19
CA ILE A 812 -4.44 -42.57 64.81
C ILE A 812 -5.55 -43.48 64.31
N ASN A 813 -6.58 -42.89 63.71
CA ASN A 813 -7.71 -43.65 63.18
C ASN A 813 -7.60 -43.75 61.67
N ASN A 814 -7.41 -44.97 61.16
CA ASN A 814 -7.41 -45.24 59.72
C ASN A 814 -8.85 -45.44 59.21
N VAL A 815 -9.73 -44.45 59.44
CA VAL A 815 -11.14 -44.48 58.99
C VAL A 815 -11.52 -43.22 58.19
N SER A 816 -10.55 -42.39 57.77
CA SER A 816 -10.77 -41.29 56.81
C SER A 816 -10.33 -41.61 55.37
N ILE A 817 -10.18 -42.90 55.01
CA ILE A 817 -9.93 -43.36 53.63
C ILE A 817 -11.16 -44.12 53.05
N VAL A 818 -12.37 -43.91 53.61
CA VAL A 818 -13.61 -44.31 52.93
C VAL A 818 -14.56 -43.12 52.88
N THR A 819 -14.60 -42.44 51.73
CA THR A 819 -15.60 -41.42 51.39
C THR A 819 -17.01 -42.02 51.46
N THR A 820 -17.97 -41.34 52.11
CA THR A 820 -19.37 -41.78 52.11
C THR A 820 -20.07 -41.38 50.80
N LYS A 821 -21.13 -42.11 50.40
CA LYS A 821 -21.97 -41.77 49.23
C LYS A 821 -22.55 -40.35 49.31
N TYR A 822 -22.81 -39.85 50.52
CA TYR A 822 -23.32 -38.49 50.75
C TYR A 822 -22.29 -37.41 50.38
N ASP A 823 -21.01 -37.63 50.71
CA ASP A 823 -19.94 -36.67 50.39
C ASP A 823 -19.64 -36.64 48.89
N LEU A 824 -19.71 -37.79 48.22
CA LEU A 824 -19.63 -37.88 46.76
C LEU A 824 -20.80 -37.14 46.09
N ASN A 825 -22.03 -37.33 46.58
CA ASN A 825 -23.20 -36.63 46.04
C ASN A 825 -23.12 -35.11 46.23
N ASN A 826 -22.57 -34.63 47.35
CA ASN A 826 -22.37 -33.20 47.58
C ASN A 826 -21.26 -32.62 46.71
N ALA A 827 -20.18 -33.37 46.47
CA ALA A 827 -19.15 -32.97 45.51
C ALA A 827 -19.71 -32.93 44.09
N GLU A 828 -20.47 -33.95 43.67
CA GLU A 828 -21.16 -34.01 42.38
C GLU A 828 -22.13 -32.83 42.22
N SER A 829 -22.96 -32.54 43.22
CA SER A 829 -23.89 -31.40 43.18
C SER A 829 -23.16 -30.06 43.09
N ARG A 830 -22.06 -29.86 43.83
CA ARG A 830 -21.26 -28.63 43.76
C ARG A 830 -20.57 -28.47 42.41
N ILE A 831 -20.10 -29.57 41.82
CA ILE A 831 -19.51 -29.56 40.49
C ILE A 831 -20.60 -29.28 39.44
N SER A 832 -21.74 -29.97 39.50
CA SER A 832 -22.89 -29.74 38.61
C SER A 832 -23.32 -28.28 38.66
N ASN A 833 -23.56 -27.72 39.84
CA ASN A 833 -24.00 -26.32 39.97
C ASN A 833 -22.97 -25.33 39.40
N LYS A 834 -21.67 -25.59 39.55
CA LYS A 834 -20.61 -24.76 38.95
C LYS A 834 -20.57 -24.92 37.44
N VAL A 835 -20.75 -26.13 36.93
CA VAL A 835 -20.83 -26.42 35.50
C VAL A 835 -22.07 -25.76 34.90
N ASP A 836 -23.24 -25.89 35.51
CA ASP A 836 -24.49 -25.27 35.09
C ASP A 836 -24.39 -23.74 35.11
N SER A 837 -23.78 -23.16 36.13
CA SER A 837 -23.51 -21.72 36.20
C SER A 837 -22.55 -21.25 35.10
N ALA A 838 -21.51 -22.04 34.81
CA ALA A 838 -20.57 -21.76 33.73
C ALA A 838 -21.25 -21.87 32.35
N ILE A 839 -22.08 -22.90 32.14
CA ILE A 839 -22.88 -23.08 30.93
C ILE A 839 -23.83 -21.90 30.76
N ALA A 840 -24.57 -21.50 31.78
CA ALA A 840 -25.48 -20.36 31.72
C ALA A 840 -24.76 -19.04 31.40
N ASN A 841 -23.58 -18.81 31.99
CA ASN A 841 -22.76 -17.63 31.66
C ASN A 841 -22.30 -17.66 30.20
N ILE A 842 -21.82 -18.82 29.73
CA ILE A 842 -21.38 -19.00 28.34
C ILE A 842 -22.55 -18.81 27.37
N SER A 843 -23.71 -19.42 27.63
CA SER A 843 -24.93 -19.24 26.82
C SER A 843 -25.35 -17.77 26.72
N SER A 844 -25.38 -17.04 27.85
CA SER A 844 -25.73 -15.62 27.83
C SER A 844 -24.75 -14.75 27.02
N LYS A 845 -23.46 -15.10 27.03
CA LYS A 845 -22.42 -14.44 26.23
C LYS A 845 -22.56 -14.78 24.75
N ILE A 846 -22.90 -16.04 24.43
CA ILE A 846 -23.21 -16.47 23.08
C ILE A 846 -24.43 -15.73 22.55
N ASP A 847 -25.52 -15.61 23.32
CA ASP A 847 -26.74 -14.90 22.91
C ASP A 847 -26.47 -13.41 22.67
N SER A 848 -25.70 -12.79 23.56
CA SER A 848 -25.28 -11.40 23.40
C SER A 848 -24.43 -11.21 22.14
N ALA A 849 -23.45 -12.09 21.91
CA ALA A 849 -22.62 -12.06 20.71
C ALA A 849 -23.45 -12.28 19.43
N THR A 850 -24.37 -13.25 19.43
CA THR A 850 -25.31 -13.51 18.32
C THR A 850 -26.17 -12.29 18.02
N THR A 851 -26.67 -11.59 19.04
CA THR A 851 -27.48 -10.39 18.88
C THR A 851 -26.65 -9.24 18.28
N THR A 852 -25.43 -9.02 18.79
CA THR A 852 -24.52 -8.01 18.25
C THR A 852 -24.16 -8.29 16.80
N ILE A 853 -23.84 -9.54 16.47
CA ILE A 853 -23.54 -9.96 15.09
C ILE A 853 -24.75 -9.75 14.18
N SER A 854 -25.95 -10.16 14.61
CA SER A 854 -27.18 -10.00 13.81
C SER A 854 -27.50 -8.53 13.52
N SER A 855 -27.30 -7.66 14.51
CA SER A 855 -27.50 -6.21 14.37
C SER A 855 -26.48 -5.59 13.41
N ALA A 856 -25.22 -6.03 13.51
CA ALA A 856 -24.15 -5.58 12.62
C ALA A 856 -24.39 -6.04 11.17
N VAL A 857 -24.84 -7.29 10.97
CA VAL A 857 -25.21 -7.83 9.65
C VAL A 857 -26.36 -7.02 9.05
N THR A 858 -27.41 -6.73 9.83
CA THR A 858 -28.56 -5.92 9.37
C THR A 858 -28.10 -4.51 8.97
N SER A 859 -27.28 -3.86 9.80
CA SER A 859 -26.76 -2.51 9.50
C SER A 859 -25.88 -2.48 8.24
N LEU A 860 -25.07 -3.53 8.03
CA LEU A 860 -24.29 -3.68 6.80
C LEU A 860 -25.20 -3.89 5.60
N GLN A 861 -26.25 -4.70 5.73
CA GLN A 861 -27.21 -4.96 4.67
C GLN A 861 -27.96 -3.67 4.26
N ASP A 862 -28.38 -2.86 5.21
CA ASP A 862 -29.03 -1.57 4.96
C ASP A 862 -28.08 -0.58 4.27
N LEU A 863 -26.82 -0.51 4.72
CA LEU A 863 -25.81 0.34 4.11
C LEU A 863 -25.51 -0.07 2.67
N ILE A 864 -25.43 -1.39 2.40
CA ILE A 864 -25.22 -1.93 1.06
C ILE A 864 -26.39 -1.57 0.15
N SER A 865 -27.63 -1.79 0.60
CA SER A 865 -28.83 -1.44 -0.18
C SER A 865 -28.88 0.05 -0.51
N SER A 866 -28.65 0.92 0.48
CA SER A 866 -28.64 2.38 0.26
C SER A 866 -27.55 2.81 -0.72
N LYS A 867 -26.35 2.22 -0.65
CA LYS A 867 -25.28 2.51 -1.61
C LYS A 867 -25.59 2.00 -3.00
N LEU A 868 -26.21 0.83 -3.14
CA LEU A 868 -26.65 0.30 -4.43
C LEU A 868 -27.71 1.21 -5.08
N ASP A 869 -28.69 1.70 -4.31
CA ASP A 869 -29.71 2.62 -4.81
C ASP A 869 -29.11 3.95 -5.29
N SER A 870 -28.17 4.50 -4.52
CA SER A 870 -27.45 5.72 -4.91
C SER A 870 -26.66 5.50 -6.21
N ILE A 871 -25.91 4.40 -6.31
CA ILE A 871 -25.13 4.05 -7.50
C ILE A 871 -26.05 3.86 -8.72
N ALA A 872 -27.17 3.16 -8.55
CA ALA A 872 -28.15 2.95 -9.62
C ALA A 872 -28.74 4.28 -10.12
N SER A 873 -29.05 5.21 -9.20
CA SER A 873 -29.54 6.55 -9.53
C SER A 873 -28.51 7.37 -10.31
N ASP A 874 -27.25 7.36 -9.85
CA ASP A 874 -26.15 8.10 -10.50
C ASP A 874 -25.85 7.55 -11.90
N LEU A 875 -25.86 6.22 -12.05
CA LEU A 875 -25.74 5.54 -13.34
C LEU A 875 -26.87 5.92 -14.30
N LYS A 876 -28.12 5.91 -13.83
CA LYS A 876 -29.29 6.30 -14.63
C LYS A 876 -29.20 7.76 -15.10
N THR A 877 -28.77 8.66 -14.20
CA THR A 877 -28.58 10.08 -14.53
C THR A 877 -27.48 10.27 -15.57
N THR A 878 -26.34 9.59 -15.37
CA THR A 878 -25.21 9.64 -16.32
C THR A 878 -25.60 9.09 -17.68
N LEU A 879 -26.33 7.97 -17.72
CA LEU A 879 -26.81 7.35 -18.96
C LEU A 879 -27.71 8.30 -19.75
N ASN A 880 -28.63 8.99 -19.07
CA ASN A 880 -29.50 9.98 -19.71
C ASN A 880 -28.70 11.14 -20.30
N LEU A 881 -27.73 11.70 -19.56
CA LEU A 881 -26.86 12.77 -20.06
C LEU A 881 -26.04 12.33 -21.28
N VAL A 882 -25.57 11.09 -21.30
CA VAL A 882 -24.87 10.53 -22.46
C VAL A 882 -25.82 10.37 -23.64
N SER A 883 -27.03 9.85 -23.42
CA SER A 883 -28.07 9.71 -24.44
C SER A 883 -28.44 11.06 -25.08
N ASP A 884 -28.61 12.10 -24.26
CA ASP A 884 -28.92 13.46 -24.73
C ASP A 884 -27.78 14.02 -25.58
N LYS A 885 -26.53 13.81 -25.15
CA LYS A 885 -25.35 14.22 -25.93
C LYS A 885 -25.24 13.48 -27.25
N ILE A 886 -25.51 12.17 -27.28
CA ILE A 886 -25.51 11.37 -28.52
C ILE A 886 -26.56 11.91 -29.49
N THR A 887 -27.76 12.22 -28.99
CA THR A 887 -28.84 12.81 -29.79
C THR A 887 -28.41 14.16 -30.37
N GLY A 888 -27.85 15.05 -29.54
CA GLY A 888 -27.34 16.34 -30.01
C GLY A 888 -26.16 16.26 -30.97
N ILE A 889 -25.33 15.21 -30.90
CA ILE A 889 -24.28 14.94 -31.89
C ILE A 889 -24.92 14.48 -33.21
N SER A 890 -25.91 13.59 -33.15
CA SER A 890 -26.65 13.10 -34.32
C SER A 890 -27.26 14.27 -35.11
N ASP A 891 -27.95 15.19 -34.43
CA ASP A 891 -28.57 16.36 -35.06
C ASP A 891 -27.55 17.26 -35.76
N LYS A 892 -26.38 17.45 -35.13
CA LYS A 892 -25.27 18.22 -35.71
C LYS A 892 -24.69 17.52 -36.94
N VAL A 893 -24.53 16.20 -36.90
CA VAL A 893 -24.06 15.42 -38.06
C VAL A 893 -25.03 15.54 -39.22
N ASP A 894 -26.33 15.39 -38.97
CA ASP A 894 -27.37 15.57 -40.01
C ASP A 894 -27.34 16.98 -40.62
N THR A 895 -27.11 17.99 -39.80
CA THR A 895 -26.96 19.39 -40.26
C THR A 895 -25.75 19.55 -41.18
N VAL A 896 -24.59 18.99 -40.78
CA VAL A 896 -23.36 19.03 -41.58
C VAL A 896 -23.53 18.28 -42.90
N LEU A 897 -24.20 17.12 -42.91
CA LEU A 897 -24.49 16.37 -44.13
C LEU A 897 -25.35 17.17 -45.11
N LYS A 898 -26.38 17.87 -44.61
CA LYS A 898 -27.20 18.77 -45.45
C LYS A 898 -26.40 19.92 -46.02
N GLN A 899 -25.51 20.53 -45.23
CA GLN A 899 -24.61 21.58 -45.71
C GLN A 899 -23.66 21.06 -46.79
N LEU A 900 -23.08 19.88 -46.60
CA LEU A 900 -22.18 19.24 -47.57
C LEU A 900 -22.88 18.96 -48.91
N ASP A 901 -24.11 18.43 -48.88
CA ASP A 901 -24.92 18.21 -50.09
C ASP A 901 -25.20 19.53 -50.82
N SER A 902 -25.57 20.59 -50.10
CA SER A 902 -25.78 21.92 -50.68
C SER A 902 -24.51 22.47 -51.32
N THR A 903 -23.36 22.37 -50.64
CA THR A 903 -22.07 22.82 -51.19
C THR A 903 -21.69 22.02 -52.42
N SER A 904 -21.92 20.70 -52.42
CA SER A 904 -21.66 19.83 -53.58
C SER A 904 -22.47 20.28 -54.80
N LYS A 905 -23.76 20.56 -54.63
CA LYS A 905 -24.63 21.08 -55.70
C LYS A 905 -24.14 22.42 -56.24
N THR A 906 -23.76 23.35 -55.37
CA THR A 906 -23.20 24.64 -55.79
C THR A 906 -21.91 24.45 -56.59
N LEU A 907 -21.01 23.57 -56.16
CA LEU A 907 -19.76 23.30 -56.85
C LEU A 907 -20.00 22.71 -58.25
N SER A 908 -20.96 21.80 -58.39
CA SER A 908 -21.37 21.29 -59.71
C SER A 908 -21.94 22.39 -60.60
N GLY A 909 -22.72 23.32 -60.06
CA GLY A 909 -23.20 24.50 -60.78
C GLY A 909 -22.05 25.36 -61.32
N VAL A 910 -21.10 25.70 -60.46
CA VAL A 910 -19.91 26.47 -60.85
C VAL A 910 -19.09 25.74 -61.92
N ALA A 911 -18.93 24.43 -61.81
CA ALA A 911 -18.20 23.65 -62.82
C ALA A 911 -18.87 23.69 -64.20
N ASN A 912 -20.21 23.69 -64.24
CA ASN A 912 -20.97 23.84 -65.48
C ASN A 912 -20.82 25.25 -66.06
N ASP A 913 -20.92 26.29 -65.23
CA ASP A 913 -20.74 27.68 -65.66
C ASP A 913 -19.34 27.90 -66.27
N VAL A 914 -18.29 27.40 -65.61
CA VAL A 914 -16.91 27.46 -66.13
C VAL A 914 -16.79 26.75 -67.48
N SER A 915 -17.45 25.61 -67.65
CA SER A 915 -17.46 24.87 -68.92
C SER A 915 -18.17 25.67 -70.03
N SER A 916 -19.29 26.32 -69.71
CA SER A 916 -20.00 27.21 -70.64
C SER A 916 -19.14 28.40 -71.05
N ILE A 917 -18.54 29.10 -70.09
CA ILE A 917 -17.64 30.24 -70.34
C ILE A 917 -16.48 29.83 -71.25
N LYS A 918 -15.90 28.64 -71.05
CA LYS A 918 -14.83 28.13 -71.92
C LYS A 918 -15.30 27.95 -73.38
N SER A 919 -16.53 27.50 -73.58
CA SER A 919 -17.14 27.39 -74.91
C SER A 919 -17.40 28.76 -75.54
N ASP A 920 -17.93 29.70 -74.77
CA ASP A 920 -18.20 31.07 -75.24
C ASP A 920 -16.90 31.78 -75.63
N VAL A 921 -15.86 31.68 -74.83
CA VAL A 921 -14.52 32.22 -75.14
C VAL A 921 -13.95 31.61 -76.42
N SER A 922 -14.15 30.31 -76.64
CA SER A 922 -13.70 29.64 -77.87
C SER A 922 -14.46 30.15 -79.11
N SER A 923 -15.75 30.39 -78.96
CA SER A 923 -16.61 30.94 -80.01
C SER A 923 -16.23 32.38 -80.34
N ILE A 924 -16.06 33.23 -79.33
CA ILE A 924 -15.58 34.61 -79.49
C ILE A 924 -14.23 34.64 -80.22
N ARG A 925 -13.30 33.75 -79.86
CA ARG A 925 -12.01 33.66 -80.55
C ARG A 925 -12.16 33.32 -82.03
N SER A 926 -13.09 32.43 -82.38
CA SER A 926 -13.42 32.13 -83.78
C SER A 926 -13.98 33.35 -84.51
N ASP A 927 -14.92 34.05 -83.91
CA ASP A 927 -15.55 35.23 -84.51
C ASP A 927 -14.55 36.39 -84.70
N VAL A 928 -13.68 36.62 -83.72
CA VAL A 928 -12.56 37.59 -83.86
C VAL A 928 -11.67 37.21 -85.06
N SER A 929 -11.37 35.93 -85.25
CA SER A 929 -10.58 35.47 -86.41
C SER A 929 -11.31 35.72 -87.74
N LYS A 930 -12.62 35.51 -87.80
CA LYS A 930 -13.43 35.78 -89.01
C LYS A 930 -13.47 37.27 -89.32
N VAL A 931 -13.68 38.12 -88.31
CA VAL A 931 -13.67 39.58 -88.47
C VAL A 931 -12.31 40.06 -88.99
N SER A 932 -11.22 39.52 -88.45
CA SER A 932 -9.88 39.82 -88.94
C SER A 932 -9.70 39.44 -90.41
N GLY A 933 -10.23 38.30 -90.84
CA GLY A 933 -10.22 37.88 -92.25
C GLY A 933 -11.03 38.83 -93.14
N ALA A 934 -12.27 39.12 -92.75
CA ALA A 934 -13.15 40.05 -93.50
C ALA A 934 -12.53 41.45 -93.65
N LEU A 935 -11.81 41.94 -92.63
CA LEU A 935 -11.11 43.22 -92.70
C LEU A 935 -9.97 43.19 -93.72
N SER A 936 -9.24 42.06 -93.82
CA SER A 936 -8.22 41.86 -94.85
C SER A 936 -8.83 41.85 -96.25
N ASP A 937 -9.96 41.15 -96.45
CA ASP A 937 -10.64 41.11 -97.75
C ASP A 937 -11.18 42.48 -98.17
N LEU A 938 -11.72 43.24 -97.20
CA LEU A 938 -12.17 44.60 -97.44
C LEU A 938 -10.99 45.51 -97.83
N LYS A 939 -9.85 45.37 -97.18
CA LYS A 939 -8.61 46.08 -97.54
C LYS A 939 -8.23 45.80 -99.00
N SER A 940 -8.22 44.53 -99.41
CA SER A 940 -7.95 44.15 -100.80
C SER A 940 -8.98 44.70 -101.79
N SER A 941 -10.26 44.68 -101.43
CA SER A 941 -11.35 45.23 -102.27
C SER A 941 -11.19 46.75 -102.46
N ILE A 942 -10.83 47.48 -101.39
CA ILE A 942 -10.54 48.92 -101.46
C ILE A 942 -9.36 49.18 -102.40
N ASP A 943 -8.29 48.40 -102.29
CA ASP A 943 -7.12 48.54 -103.17
C ASP A 943 -7.49 48.29 -104.65
N ALA A 944 -8.36 47.31 -104.92
CA ALA A 944 -8.88 47.03 -106.27
C ALA A 944 -9.77 48.16 -106.83
N ILE A 945 -10.67 48.72 -106.02
CA ILE A 945 -11.50 49.89 -106.39
C ILE A 945 -10.61 51.08 -106.73
N LYS A 946 -9.55 51.30 -105.96
CA LYS A 946 -8.57 52.36 -106.23
C LYS A 946 -7.94 52.17 -107.61
N SER A 947 -7.47 50.97 -107.93
CA SER A 947 -6.93 50.66 -109.27
C SER A 947 -7.95 50.84 -110.40
N ALA A 948 -9.22 50.46 -110.18
CA ALA A 948 -10.28 50.68 -111.18
C ALA A 948 -10.57 52.17 -111.40
N THR A 949 -10.51 52.97 -110.33
CA THR A 949 -10.66 54.43 -110.39
C THR A 949 -9.53 55.08 -111.18
N ASP A 950 -8.29 54.63 -110.99
CA ASP A 950 -7.11 55.11 -111.73
C ASP A 950 -7.21 54.87 -113.26
N ASN A 951 -8.06 53.93 -113.72
CA ASN A 951 -8.29 53.65 -115.14
C ASN A 951 -9.34 54.56 -115.81
N ILE A 952 -10.17 55.29 -115.05
CA ILE A 952 -11.22 56.18 -115.59
C ILE A 952 -10.68 57.23 -116.58
N PRO A 953 -9.52 57.89 -116.37
CA PRO A 953 -8.94 58.82 -117.34
C PRO A 953 -8.69 58.17 -118.71
N GLY A 954 -8.29 56.90 -118.76
CA GLY A 954 -8.08 56.16 -120.00
C GLY A 954 -9.38 55.88 -120.77
N ILE A 955 -10.45 55.54 -120.04
CA ILE A 955 -11.80 55.36 -120.62
C ILE A 955 -12.31 56.70 -121.18
N LYS A 956 -12.12 57.81 -120.44
CA LYS A 956 -12.51 59.15 -120.89
C LYS A 956 -11.82 59.52 -122.20
N ASN A 957 -10.54 59.22 -122.35
CA ASN A 957 -9.81 59.43 -123.61
C ASN A 957 -10.35 58.54 -124.75
N SER A 958 -10.70 57.29 -124.45
CA SER A 958 -11.28 56.37 -125.45
C SER A 958 -12.64 56.85 -125.96
N ILE A 959 -13.50 57.36 -125.06
CA ILE A 959 -14.80 57.95 -125.43
C ILE A 959 -14.62 59.19 -126.32
N ALA A 960 -13.65 60.06 -126.01
CA ALA A 960 -13.35 61.22 -126.84
C ALA A 960 -12.97 60.80 -128.28
N THR A 961 -12.10 59.81 -128.43
CA THR A 961 -11.71 59.24 -129.74
C THR A 961 -12.90 58.63 -130.49
N LEU A 962 -13.79 57.93 -129.80
CA LEU A 962 -14.99 57.36 -130.41
C LEU A 962 -15.94 58.47 -130.90
N SER A 963 -16.13 59.52 -130.10
CA SER A 963 -16.93 60.69 -130.48
C SER A 963 -16.39 61.36 -131.74
N ASP A 964 -15.07 61.52 -131.86
CA ASP A 964 -14.42 62.05 -133.07
C ASP A 964 -14.65 61.16 -134.28
N THR A 965 -14.65 59.84 -134.08
CA THR A 965 -14.90 58.86 -135.15
C THR A 965 -16.36 58.94 -135.64
N VAL A 966 -17.32 59.04 -134.73
CA VAL A 966 -18.75 59.21 -135.06
C VAL A 966 -18.98 60.52 -135.82
N ASN A 967 -18.34 61.62 -135.41
CA ASN A 967 -18.42 62.90 -136.10
C ASN A 967 -17.91 62.81 -137.55
N LYS A 968 -16.92 61.97 -137.84
CA LYS A 968 -16.39 61.72 -139.19
C LYS A 968 -17.31 60.85 -140.07
N LEU A 969 -18.09 59.93 -139.49
CA LEU A 969 -19.00 59.04 -140.24
C LEU A 969 -20.26 59.74 -140.75
N THR A 970 -20.70 60.79 -140.05
CA THR A 970 -21.91 61.56 -140.38
C THR A 970 -21.90 62.12 -141.82
N PRO A 971 -20.86 62.85 -142.30
CA PRO A 971 -20.82 63.33 -143.68
C PRO A 971 -20.76 62.20 -144.72
N THR A 972 -20.14 61.06 -144.39
CA THR A 972 -20.09 59.88 -145.29
C THR A 972 -21.48 59.28 -145.51
N ILE A 973 -22.31 59.21 -144.46
CA ILE A 973 -23.70 58.71 -144.57
C ILE A 973 -24.56 59.66 -145.42
N GLU A 974 -24.38 60.98 -145.28
CA GLU A 974 -25.09 61.96 -146.12
C GLU A 974 -24.69 61.86 -147.60
N GLN A 975 -23.42 61.57 -147.91
CA GLN A 975 -23.00 61.30 -149.29
C GLN A 975 -23.65 60.03 -149.86
N LEU A 976 -23.69 58.93 -149.10
CA LEU A 976 -24.35 57.69 -149.53
C LEU A 976 -25.85 57.89 -149.81
N ARG A 977 -26.54 58.75 -149.05
CA ARG A 977 -27.95 59.12 -149.32
C ARG A 977 -28.12 59.85 -150.65
N ALA A 978 -27.19 60.76 -150.98
CA ALA A 978 -27.20 61.46 -152.27
C ALA A 978 -27.02 60.48 -153.44
N ASP A 979 -26.05 59.55 -153.32
CA ASP A 979 -25.78 58.54 -154.35
C ASP A 979 -26.99 57.61 -154.59
N ILE A 980 -27.66 57.14 -153.53
CA ILE A 980 -28.89 56.32 -153.63
C ILE A 980 -30.02 57.07 -154.35
N THR A 981 -30.14 58.37 -154.13
CA THR A 981 -31.16 59.21 -154.79
C THR A 981 -30.87 59.34 -156.29
N GLY A 982 -29.59 59.47 -156.67
CA GLY A 982 -29.14 59.41 -158.07
C GLY A 982 -29.54 58.09 -158.74
N LEU A 983 -29.15 56.96 -158.14
CA LEU A 983 -29.47 55.62 -158.66
C LEU A 983 -30.98 55.38 -158.85
N LYS A 984 -31.82 55.90 -157.93
CA LYS A 984 -33.28 55.77 -158.05
C LYS A 984 -33.84 56.49 -159.28
N THR A 985 -33.22 57.60 -159.67
CA THR A 985 -33.58 58.38 -160.87
C THR A 985 -33.20 57.61 -162.13
N ASP A 986 -32.00 57.04 -162.17
CA ASP A 986 -31.52 56.23 -163.30
C ASP A 986 -32.41 55.00 -163.54
N VAL A 987 -32.78 54.28 -162.47
CA VAL A 987 -33.67 53.11 -162.55
C VAL A 987 -35.05 53.48 -163.10
N ALA A 988 -35.59 54.65 -162.74
CA ALA A 988 -36.87 55.12 -163.28
C ALA A 988 -36.79 55.41 -164.78
N SER A 989 -35.66 55.97 -165.26
CA SER A 989 -35.41 56.18 -166.69
C SER A 989 -35.39 54.86 -167.46
N VAL A 990 -34.60 53.89 -167.01
CA VAL A 990 -34.49 52.56 -167.65
C VAL A 990 -35.86 51.86 -167.73
N LYS A 991 -36.69 51.98 -166.69
CA LYS A 991 -38.04 51.40 -166.68
C LYS A 991 -38.93 51.98 -167.80
N ASN A 992 -38.80 53.27 -168.10
CA ASN A 992 -39.56 53.91 -169.17
C ASN A 992 -39.08 53.45 -170.55
N ASP A 993 -37.76 53.34 -170.75
CA ASP A 993 -37.17 52.85 -172.01
C ASP A 993 -37.66 51.43 -172.34
N VAL A 994 -37.67 50.53 -171.35
CA VAL A 994 -38.17 49.15 -171.50
C VAL A 994 -39.66 49.10 -171.88
N ALA A 995 -40.48 49.99 -171.33
CA ALA A 995 -41.90 50.07 -171.67
C ALA A 995 -42.14 50.52 -173.13
N SER A 996 -41.31 51.45 -173.63
CA SER A 996 -41.33 51.89 -175.02
C SER A 996 -41.03 50.73 -175.97
N VAL A 997 -39.92 50.01 -175.74
CA VAL A 997 -39.52 48.86 -176.56
C VAL A 997 -40.60 47.77 -176.63
N LYS A 998 -41.27 47.49 -175.51
CA LYS A 998 -42.38 46.51 -175.47
C LYS A 998 -43.56 46.90 -176.37
N THR A 999 -43.82 48.20 -176.48
CA THR A 999 -44.89 48.75 -177.33
C THR A 999 -44.51 48.62 -178.81
N ASP A 1000 -43.27 48.94 -179.17
CA ASP A 1000 -42.75 48.81 -180.54
C ASP A 1000 -42.82 47.36 -181.05
N VAL A 1001 -42.41 46.39 -180.23
CA VAL A 1001 -42.48 44.96 -180.56
C VAL A 1001 -43.92 44.49 -180.82
N SER A 1002 -44.88 44.98 -180.02
CA SER A 1002 -46.30 44.61 -180.17
C SER A 1002 -46.89 45.14 -181.48
N SER A 1003 -46.52 46.36 -181.88
CA SER A 1003 -46.94 46.96 -183.16
C SER A 1003 -46.43 46.16 -184.36
N VAL A 1004 -45.17 45.74 -184.36
CA VAL A 1004 -44.57 44.92 -185.45
C VAL A 1004 -45.32 43.59 -185.60
N LYS A 1005 -45.65 42.90 -184.50
CA LYS A 1005 -46.39 41.63 -184.51
C LYS A 1005 -47.76 41.75 -185.19
N ASN A 1006 -48.47 42.85 -184.95
CA ASN A 1006 -49.79 43.09 -185.53
C ASN A 1006 -49.71 43.34 -187.06
N VAL A 1007 -48.70 44.07 -187.52
CA VAL A 1007 -48.47 44.31 -188.95
C VAL A 1007 -48.24 43.02 -189.71
N VAL A 1008 -47.41 42.12 -189.18
CA VAL A 1008 -47.11 40.82 -189.81
C VAL A 1008 -48.38 39.96 -189.96
N SER A 1009 -49.20 39.90 -188.90
CA SER A 1009 -50.45 39.10 -188.90
C SER A 1009 -51.46 39.59 -189.96
N GLY A 1010 -51.50 40.90 -190.22
CA GLY A 1010 -52.39 41.49 -191.24
C GLY A 1010 -52.01 41.14 -192.68
N LEU A 1011 -50.70 41.00 -192.97
CA LEU A 1011 -50.23 40.61 -194.29
C LEU A 1011 -50.65 39.18 -194.65
N GLU A 1012 -50.55 38.24 -193.70
CA GLU A 1012 -50.90 36.83 -193.91
C GLU A 1012 -52.38 36.64 -194.32
N GLY A 1013 -53.30 37.38 -193.68
CA GLY A 1013 -54.74 37.30 -193.99
C GLY A 1013 -55.11 37.84 -195.37
N SER A 1014 -54.41 38.89 -195.83
CA SER A 1014 -54.69 39.52 -197.12
C SER A 1014 -54.34 38.60 -198.30
N ILE A 1015 -53.23 37.84 -198.20
CA ILE A 1015 -52.77 36.92 -199.24
C ILE A 1015 -53.73 35.75 -199.43
N LYS A 1016 -54.23 35.17 -198.32
CA LYS A 1016 -55.16 34.03 -198.35
C LYS A 1016 -56.46 34.36 -199.09
N SER A 1017 -57.02 35.55 -198.84
CA SER A 1017 -58.29 35.99 -199.40
C SER A 1017 -58.24 36.17 -200.93
N ALA A 1018 -57.10 36.59 -201.48
CA ALA A 1018 -56.95 36.79 -202.93
C ALA A 1018 -56.91 35.47 -203.72
N ILE A 1019 -56.34 34.41 -203.13
CA ILE A 1019 -56.24 33.09 -203.79
C ILE A 1019 -57.61 32.42 -203.89
N ASP A 1020 -58.43 32.53 -202.84
CA ASP A 1020 -59.75 31.91 -202.79
C ASP A 1020 -60.72 32.54 -203.82
N ALA A 1021 -60.56 33.84 -204.11
CA ALA A 1021 -61.39 34.57 -205.08
C ALA A 1021 -61.19 34.11 -206.54
N SER A 1022 -59.95 33.93 -207.01
CA SER A 1022 -59.66 33.50 -208.39
C SER A 1022 -60.21 32.11 -208.73
N LYS A 1023 -60.30 31.23 -207.72
CA LYS A 1023 -60.74 29.83 -207.92
C LYS A 1023 -62.24 29.72 -208.20
N ALA A 1024 -63.04 30.65 -207.68
CA ALA A 1024 -64.49 30.65 -207.83
C ALA A 1024 -64.96 31.16 -209.20
N GLU A 1025 -64.26 32.13 -209.81
CA GLU A 1025 -64.69 32.74 -211.08
C GLU A 1025 -64.52 31.81 -212.29
N VAL A 1026 -63.47 30.98 -212.30
CA VAL A 1026 -63.18 30.07 -213.43
C VAL A 1026 -64.19 28.91 -213.51
N GLY A 1027 -64.68 28.42 -212.37
CA GLY A 1027 -65.65 27.32 -212.33
C GLY A 1027 -67.00 27.68 -212.95
N GLY A 1028 -67.52 28.89 -212.71
CA GLY A 1028 -68.87 29.27 -213.10
C GLY A 1028 -69.10 29.47 -214.61
N LYS A 1029 -68.07 29.78 -215.40
CA LYS A 1029 -68.23 30.02 -216.85
C LYS A 1029 -68.13 28.75 -217.69
N VAL A 1030 -67.47 27.71 -217.19
CA VAL A 1030 -67.37 26.41 -217.86
C VAL A 1030 -68.73 25.72 -217.91
N ASP A 1031 -69.54 25.86 -216.86
CA ASP A 1031 -70.83 25.20 -216.75
C ASP A 1031 -71.90 25.77 -217.72
N SER A 1032 -71.83 27.05 -218.08
CA SER A 1032 -72.80 27.68 -218.99
C SER A 1032 -72.60 27.32 -220.47
N LEU A 1033 -71.38 26.91 -220.85
CA LEU A 1033 -71.05 26.48 -222.21
C LEU A 1033 -71.66 25.12 -222.57
N SER A 1034 -72.02 24.30 -221.57
CA SER A 1034 -72.49 22.93 -221.75
C SER A 1034 -73.97 22.82 -222.19
N ILE A 1035 -74.82 23.82 -221.91
CA ILE A 1035 -76.28 23.75 -222.15
C ILE A 1035 -76.69 24.38 -223.50
N ALA A 1036 -75.99 25.42 -223.98
CA ALA A 1036 -76.36 26.11 -225.22
C ALA A 1036 -76.06 25.30 -226.49
N VAL A 1037 -75.03 24.44 -226.45
CA VAL A 1037 -74.67 23.51 -227.54
C VAL A 1037 -75.74 22.42 -227.74
N TYR A 1038 -76.49 22.05 -226.68
CA TYR A 1038 -77.53 21.02 -226.73
C TYR A 1038 -78.86 21.50 -227.33
N ILE A 1039 -79.18 22.81 -227.29
CA ILE A 1039 -80.52 23.33 -227.65
C ILE A 1039 -80.63 23.89 -229.09
N ALA A 1040 -79.58 24.45 -229.71
CA ALA A 1040 -79.69 25.06 -231.06
C ALA A 1040 -79.32 24.14 -232.24
N VAL A 1041 -78.64 23.01 -231.98
CA VAL A 1041 -78.56 21.88 -232.92
C VAL A 1041 -79.97 21.38 -233.32
N ILE A 1042 -81.00 21.61 -232.48
CA ILE A 1042 -82.42 21.33 -232.79
C ILE A 1042 -83.00 22.34 -233.80
N PHE A 1043 -82.61 23.62 -233.76
CA PHE A 1043 -83.11 24.65 -234.68
C PHE A 1043 -82.51 24.55 -236.09
N ALA A 1044 -81.31 24.00 -236.21
CA ALA A 1044 -80.71 23.62 -237.50
C ALA A 1044 -81.53 22.56 -238.28
N LEU A 1045 -82.38 21.75 -237.62
CA LEU A 1045 -83.20 20.71 -238.25
C LEU A 1045 -84.60 21.18 -238.70
N LEU A 1046 -85.18 22.21 -238.07
CA LEU A 1046 -86.54 22.72 -238.38
C LEU A 1046 -86.59 23.76 -239.53
N SER A 1047 -85.59 24.63 -239.70
CA SER A 1047 -85.58 25.67 -240.77
C SER A 1047 -85.29 25.09 -242.16
N PHE A 1048 -84.45 24.05 -242.21
CA PHE A 1048 -84.22 23.25 -243.41
C PHE A 1048 -85.50 22.54 -243.93
N ILE A 1049 -86.51 22.32 -243.07
CA ILE A 1049 -87.80 21.70 -243.44
C ILE A 1049 -88.81 22.73 -244.00
N MET A 1050 -88.72 24.02 -243.58
CA MET A 1050 -89.52 25.11 -244.16
C MET A 1050 -89.02 25.59 -245.53
N SER A 1051 -87.75 25.31 -245.86
CA SER A 1051 -87.10 25.39 -247.18
C SER A 1051 -88.05 25.31 -248.40
N LEU A 1052 -88.27 24.19 -249.03
CA LEU A 1052 -89.48 23.45 -248.77
C LEU A 1052 -90.69 24.04 -249.52
N LEU A 1053 -91.50 24.84 -248.80
CA LEU A 1053 -92.91 25.14 -249.12
C LEU A 1053 -93.18 26.51 -249.79
N VAL A 1054 -92.33 27.54 -249.63
CA VAL A 1054 -92.54 28.89 -250.25
C VAL A 1054 -91.96 28.97 -251.68
N TYR A 1055 -90.93 28.19 -251.98
CA TYR A 1055 -90.41 27.95 -253.32
C TYR A 1055 -91.49 27.45 -254.32
N PHE A 1056 -92.60 26.82 -253.88
CA PHE A 1056 -93.66 26.26 -254.76
C PHE A 1056 -94.95 27.08 -254.89
N SER A 1057 -95.23 28.06 -254.03
CA SER A 1057 -96.59 28.62 -253.90
C SER A 1057 -96.88 29.94 -254.67
N MET A 1058 -95.88 30.76 -255.08
CA MET A 1058 -96.14 32.02 -255.84
C MET A 1058 -95.27 32.25 -257.09
N ARG A 1059 -94.81 31.15 -257.68
CA ARG A 1059 -94.58 31.01 -259.12
C ARG A 1059 -95.89 31.15 -259.95
N LYS A 1060 -96.96 31.76 -259.42
CA LYS A 1060 -98.29 31.93 -260.03
C LYS A 1060 -98.71 33.40 -259.89
N ALA A 1061 -98.91 34.06 -261.03
CA ALA A 1061 -99.43 35.43 -261.25
C ALA A 1061 -98.37 36.57 -261.12
N VAL A 1062 -97.86 37.26 -262.15
CA VAL A 1062 -98.30 37.57 -263.53
C VAL A 1062 -99.72 38.15 -263.62
N ALA A 1063 -99.82 39.48 -263.69
CA ALA A 1063 -100.55 40.25 -264.72
C ALA A 1063 -100.88 41.69 -264.26
N THR A 1064 -100.36 42.68 -265.01
CA THR A 1064 -100.70 44.12 -265.02
C THR A 1064 -100.48 44.90 -263.72
N LYS A 1065 -99.58 45.89 -263.66
CA LYS A 1065 -98.95 46.71 -264.70
C LYS A 1065 -97.55 47.12 -264.27
#